data_AF-A0A0S2FF06-F1
#
_entry.id   AF-A0A0S2FF06-F1
#
_cell.length_a   1.000
_cell.length_b   1.000
_cell.length_c   1.000
_cell.angle_alpha   90.00
_cell.angle_beta   90.00
_cell.angle_gamma   90.00
#
_symmetry.space_group_name_H-M   'P 1'
#
loop_
_entity.id
_entity.type
_entity.pdbx_description
1 polymer ?
#
loop_
_entity_poly.entity_id
_entity_poly.type
_entity_poly.pdbx_seq_one_letter_code
_entity_poly.pdbx_strand_id
1 'polypeptide(L)'
;MTSKSRNRVRARGLNTARVAVLASAIAALPAFAAQPLFVGDATPRAGIAGSQGSSALGRAQSLAAAPATASLRLKRADAAVVSAQTREIELQLGGHLVNAVLDNVRETRGGSTVWMGHLRGTGKAAAARTAREVRSDERNSVALVRRGNGVTGNVRVDGQLYRIRPLADGSHAVIEVDETRMPPDHAADYNEASLPQIDMRAAATQAARSGGLVGPAATEPGATATIRVQVVATNDAVTAYGGDMEALVELAVAESNQGYVNSNVGINMVLANYRTVQYTSVGDGHATDVDRFEGTNDGYMDDIHGTRDTNAADVNVLVINDDSNCGRAAAIGSNAATAFATVHYDCATGYYSFAHEVGHLLSARHNPQNDPNTLPYAYGHGYQYMPAQGARWRTIMAYQCPGTACTRLNYWSNPDITYGGVAMGTADVHHNQRVLVQTKAAMAAFRADPGANVAPVANFSSSASGLSVSFTDSSTDSDGSIASRSWNFGDGTSSTATNPSKAYTAAGTYTVVLTVTDDDGATHSKTASVTVNASGVQTYTNGADVNIPDNNATGVSSSIAVSGRSGNAPSNASVSVNIVHPYKGDLIVDLIAPDGSVYNLHNRSGGSADNVTGSFTKDLSSEPLNGTWKLRAADRASQDIGRIDTWSITF
;
A
#
# COMPACT_ATOMS: atom_id res chain seq x y z
N MET A 1 44.43 -17.27 50.95
CA MET A 1 43.52 -18.26 50.35
C MET A 1 42.81 -17.61 49.15
N THR A 2 43.10 -18.12 47.94
CA THR A 2 42.46 -17.94 46.59
C THR A 2 42.04 -16.51 46.15
N SER A 3 42.76 -15.73 45.31
CA SER A 3 43.19 -15.86 43.87
C SER A 3 42.01 -16.17 42.92
N LYS A 4 41.66 -15.44 41.84
CA LYS A 4 42.45 -14.98 40.66
C LYS A 4 41.61 -14.00 39.81
N SER A 5 42.13 -12.82 39.47
CA SER A 5 42.59 -12.33 38.13
C SER A 5 41.60 -12.29 36.95
N ARG A 6 41.45 -11.13 36.30
CA ARG A 6 41.54 -10.96 34.82
C ARG A 6 42.05 -9.56 34.41
N ASN A 7 43.25 -9.60 33.81
CA ASN A 7 43.87 -8.74 32.77
C ASN A 7 42.86 -8.24 31.69
N ARG A 8 43.05 -7.22 30.83
CA ARG A 8 44.04 -6.16 30.46
C ARG A 8 43.43 -5.56 29.14
N VAL A 9 43.50 -4.28 28.76
CA VAL A 9 44.48 -3.71 27.81
C VAL A 9 43.96 -2.35 27.25
N ARG A 10 44.82 -1.32 27.39
CA ARG A 10 45.14 -0.12 26.56
C ARG A 10 44.07 0.78 25.93
N ALA A 11 44.17 2.06 26.31
CA ALA A 11 43.90 3.23 25.48
C ALA A 11 45.19 3.77 24.82
N ARG A 12 45.09 4.10 23.52
CA ARG A 12 45.93 5.02 22.73
C ARG A 12 44.91 5.67 21.77
N GLY A 13 44.64 6.97 21.77
CA GLY A 13 45.54 8.10 21.55
C GLY A 13 45.27 8.63 20.14
N LEU A 14 44.66 9.82 20.00
CA LEU A 14 44.58 10.52 18.72
C LEU A 14 44.69 12.04 18.92
N ASN A 15 45.47 12.61 18.00
CA ASN A 15 46.05 13.94 17.97
C ASN A 15 45.03 15.06 17.70
N THR A 16 45.35 16.21 18.31
CA THR A 16 44.99 17.56 17.91
C THR A 16 45.41 17.89 16.47
N ALA A 17 44.50 18.42 15.65
CA ALA A 17 44.69 19.62 14.81
C ALA A 17 43.54 19.86 13.81
N ARG A 18 43.09 21.12 13.75
CA ARG A 18 42.33 21.81 12.68
C ARG A 18 40.84 21.51 12.54
N VAL A 19 40.03 22.23 13.33
CA VAL A 19 38.68 22.63 12.92
C VAL A 19 38.82 23.91 12.09
N ALA A 20 38.82 23.77 10.77
CA ALA A 20 38.60 24.88 9.86
C ALA A 20 37.08 25.10 9.76
N VAL A 21 36.65 26.31 10.09
CA VAL A 21 35.28 26.79 9.95
C VAL A 21 34.93 26.82 8.45
N LEU A 22 34.15 25.84 7.98
CA LEU A 22 33.33 26.04 6.77
C LEU A 22 32.00 26.63 7.24
N ALA A 23 31.93 27.96 7.24
CA ALA A 23 30.66 28.66 7.15
C ALA A 23 30.15 28.44 5.72
N SER A 24 29.46 27.32 5.49
CA SER A 24 28.66 27.16 4.29
C SER A 24 27.53 28.16 4.36
N ALA A 25 27.56 29.15 3.48
CA ALA A 25 26.45 30.02 3.20
C ALA A 25 25.23 29.16 2.84
N ILE A 26 24.30 29.02 3.79
CA ILE A 26 22.93 28.64 3.49
C ILE A 26 22.40 29.80 2.66
N ALA A 27 22.42 29.65 1.33
CA ALA A 27 21.64 30.52 0.48
C ALA A 27 20.19 30.40 0.96
N ALA A 28 19.68 31.44 1.61
CA ALA A 28 18.27 31.55 1.92
C ALA A 28 17.51 31.36 0.60
N LEU A 29 16.75 30.28 0.51
CA LEU A 29 15.74 30.12 -0.53
C LEU A 29 14.92 31.42 -0.55
N PRO A 30 14.61 32.00 -1.72
CA PRO A 30 13.82 33.21 -1.78
C PRO A 30 12.53 32.97 -0.99
N ALA A 31 12.24 33.84 -0.02
CA ALA A 31 10.96 33.82 0.65
C ALA A 31 9.89 34.00 -0.41
N PHE A 32 9.15 32.93 -0.72
CA PHE A 32 7.97 33.03 -1.56
C PHE A 32 7.03 34.01 -0.84
N ALA A 33 6.72 35.14 -1.47
CA ALA A 33 5.75 36.06 -0.92
C ALA A 33 4.39 35.35 -0.85
N ALA A 34 3.71 35.47 0.29
CA ALA A 34 2.35 34.95 0.45
C ALA A 34 1.45 35.51 -0.66
N GLN A 35 0.66 34.64 -1.30
CA GLN A 35 -0.25 35.05 -2.36
C GLN A 35 -1.63 35.31 -1.78
N PRO A 36 -2.26 36.48 -2.05
CA PRO A 36 -3.58 36.79 -1.50
C PRO A 36 -4.65 35.93 -2.18
N LEU A 37 -5.41 35.17 -1.39
CA LEU A 37 -6.56 34.44 -1.92
C LEU A 37 -7.66 35.42 -2.36
N PHE A 38 -7.91 36.48 -1.59
CA PHE A 38 -8.95 37.45 -1.87
C PHE A 38 -8.37 38.69 -2.56
N VAL A 39 -8.75 38.92 -3.81
CA VAL A 39 -8.26 40.04 -4.63
C VAL A 39 -9.10 41.33 -4.48
N GLY A 40 -10.16 41.28 -3.67
CA GLY A 40 -10.97 42.44 -3.32
C GLY A 40 -12.37 42.08 -2.83
N ASP A 41 -13.14 43.09 -2.46
CA ASP A 41 -14.56 42.92 -2.11
C ASP A 41 -15.41 42.66 -3.35
N ALA A 42 -16.51 41.94 -3.14
CA ALA A 42 -17.54 41.66 -4.13
C ALA A 42 -18.85 42.36 -3.76
N THR A 43 -19.52 42.93 -4.77
CA THR A 43 -20.90 43.40 -4.66
C THR A 43 -21.83 42.35 -5.26
N PRO A 44 -22.81 41.82 -4.52
CA PRO A 44 -23.70 40.78 -5.02
C PRO A 44 -24.53 41.34 -6.18
N ARG A 45 -24.59 40.61 -7.30
CA ARG A 45 -25.41 41.02 -8.46
C ARG A 45 -26.79 40.36 -8.37
N ALA A 46 -27.84 41.16 -8.58
CA ALA A 46 -29.17 40.62 -8.85
C ALA A 46 -29.11 39.89 -10.21
N GLY A 47 -29.45 38.60 -10.22
CA GLY A 47 -29.55 37.84 -11.46
C GLY A 47 -30.62 38.45 -12.37
N ILE A 48 -30.39 38.43 -13.69
CA ILE A 48 -31.43 38.75 -14.66
C ILE A 48 -32.53 37.69 -14.52
N ALA A 49 -33.78 38.14 -14.34
CA ALA A 49 -34.95 37.27 -14.19
C ALA A 49 -35.03 36.29 -15.38
N GLY A 50 -34.80 34.99 -15.13
CA GLY A 50 -34.84 33.97 -16.18
C GLY A 50 -34.22 32.62 -15.85
N SER A 51 -33.43 32.48 -14.78
CA SER A 51 -32.96 31.17 -14.31
C SER A 51 -33.66 30.79 -13.01
N GLN A 52 -34.10 29.53 -12.91
CA GLN A 52 -34.79 28.90 -11.77
C GLN A 52 -33.84 28.69 -10.56
N GLY A 53 -33.05 29.70 -10.21
CA GLY A 53 -32.13 29.71 -9.09
C GLY A 53 -32.18 31.07 -8.40
N SER A 54 -32.29 31.08 -7.07
CA SER A 54 -32.14 32.28 -6.25
C SER A 54 -30.91 33.09 -6.68
N SER A 55 -31.09 34.39 -6.94
CA SER A 55 -29.96 35.29 -7.23
C SER A 55 -28.85 35.19 -6.17
N ALA A 56 -27.60 35.47 -6.54
CA ALA A 56 -26.48 35.49 -5.59
C ALA A 56 -26.73 36.44 -4.41
N LEU A 57 -27.47 37.54 -4.65
CA LEU A 57 -27.98 38.42 -3.59
C LEU A 57 -28.89 37.68 -2.61
N GLY A 58 -29.88 36.94 -3.10
CA GLY A 58 -30.79 36.13 -2.27
C GLY A 58 -30.04 35.06 -1.49
N ARG A 59 -28.99 34.44 -2.08
CA ARG A 59 -28.14 33.48 -1.36
C ARG A 59 -27.26 34.13 -0.30
N ALA A 60 -26.65 35.28 -0.58
CA ALA A 60 -25.91 36.01 0.44
C ALA A 60 -26.82 36.42 1.62
N GLN A 61 -28.08 36.78 1.35
CA GLN A 61 -29.07 37.06 2.38
C GLN A 61 -29.44 35.81 3.18
N SER A 62 -29.67 34.66 2.53
CA SER A 62 -29.97 33.42 3.26
C SER A 62 -28.81 32.96 4.13
N LEU A 63 -27.56 33.08 3.64
CA LEU A 63 -26.37 32.77 4.42
C LEU A 63 -26.22 33.72 5.62
N ALA A 64 -26.45 35.02 5.42
CA ALA A 64 -26.39 36.00 6.50
C ALA A 64 -27.49 35.80 7.55
N ALA A 65 -28.63 35.22 7.16
CA ALA A 65 -29.75 34.91 8.06
C ALA A 65 -29.62 33.55 8.76
N ALA A 66 -28.68 32.69 8.34
CA ALA A 66 -28.50 31.38 8.94
C ALA A 66 -28.13 31.51 10.43
N PRO A 67 -28.65 30.65 11.33
CA PRO A 67 -28.50 30.82 12.78
C PRO A 67 -27.05 30.94 13.26
N ALA A 68 -26.14 30.14 12.69
CA ALA A 68 -24.74 30.10 13.07
C ALA A 68 -23.87 31.17 12.38
N THR A 69 -24.42 31.98 11.46
CA THR A 69 -23.66 33.07 10.83
C THR A 69 -23.54 34.25 11.77
N ALA A 70 -22.35 34.48 12.32
CA ALA A 70 -22.04 35.66 13.13
C ALA A 70 -21.83 36.90 12.25
N SER A 71 -21.07 36.74 11.17
CA SER A 71 -20.83 37.79 10.18
C SER A 71 -20.54 37.22 8.81
N LEU A 72 -20.83 37.99 7.76
CA LEU A 72 -20.59 37.61 6.37
C LEU A 72 -19.94 38.75 5.59
N ARG A 73 -18.95 38.41 4.77
CA ARG A 73 -18.31 39.31 3.79
C ARG A 73 -18.24 38.64 2.44
N LEU A 74 -18.56 39.37 1.38
CA LEU A 74 -18.45 38.90 0.02
C LEU A 74 -17.11 39.34 -0.57
N LYS A 75 -16.35 38.39 -1.11
CA LYS A 75 -15.02 38.58 -1.68
C LYS A 75 -14.97 38.05 -3.11
N ARG A 76 -14.02 38.57 -3.89
CA ARG A 76 -13.54 37.91 -5.11
C ARG A 76 -12.30 37.12 -4.75
N ALA A 77 -12.31 35.80 -4.98
CA ALA A 77 -11.14 34.97 -4.76
C ALA A 77 -10.41 34.66 -6.07
N ASP A 78 -9.08 34.64 -6.03
CA ASP A 78 -8.25 34.00 -7.05
C ASP A 78 -8.05 32.54 -6.66
N ALA A 79 -8.93 31.68 -7.16
CA ALA A 79 -8.90 30.25 -6.85
C ALA A 79 -7.60 29.57 -7.30
N ALA A 80 -6.87 30.11 -8.29
CA ALA A 80 -5.63 29.52 -8.79
C ALA A 80 -4.51 29.52 -7.75
N VAL A 81 -4.60 30.39 -6.74
CA VAL A 81 -3.69 30.44 -5.59
C VAL A 81 -3.75 29.15 -4.77
N VAL A 82 -4.87 28.44 -4.75
CA VAL A 82 -4.95 27.11 -4.10
C VAL A 82 -4.38 26.07 -5.07
N SER A 83 -3.08 25.79 -4.93
CA SER A 83 -2.35 24.88 -5.82
C SER A 83 -1.18 24.20 -5.11
N ALA A 84 -0.63 23.16 -5.73
CA ALA A 84 0.58 22.48 -5.23
C ALA A 84 1.84 23.36 -5.27
N GLN A 85 1.83 24.45 -6.05
CA GLN A 85 2.94 25.38 -6.20
C GLN A 85 2.93 26.49 -5.16
N THR A 86 1.78 26.75 -4.54
CA THR A 86 1.61 27.83 -3.57
C THR A 86 1.94 27.36 -2.16
N ARG A 87 3.05 27.87 -1.61
CA ARG A 87 3.53 27.52 -0.26
C ARG A 87 2.88 28.33 0.85
N GLU A 88 2.45 29.54 0.56
CA GLU A 88 1.84 30.44 1.54
C GLU A 88 0.70 31.24 0.91
N ILE A 89 -0.45 31.25 1.57
CA ILE A 89 -1.67 31.94 1.14
C ILE A 89 -2.04 32.99 2.19
N GLU A 90 -2.21 34.24 1.76
CA GLU A 90 -2.71 35.32 2.61
C GLU A 90 -4.25 35.33 2.58
N LEU A 91 -4.86 35.41 3.76
CA LEU A 91 -6.30 35.34 3.97
C LEU A 91 -6.77 36.52 4.83
N GLN A 92 -7.68 37.32 4.29
CA GLN A 92 -8.40 38.36 5.03
C GLN A 92 -9.74 37.80 5.55
N LEU A 93 -9.81 37.52 6.85
CA LEU A 93 -10.91 36.85 7.53
C LEU A 93 -11.47 37.76 8.63
N GLY A 94 -12.62 38.38 8.38
CA GLY A 94 -13.14 39.41 9.28
C GLY A 94 -12.10 40.52 9.49
N GLY A 95 -11.73 40.76 10.76
CA GLY A 95 -10.68 41.71 11.15
C GLY A 95 -9.25 41.17 11.08
N HIS A 96 -9.05 39.90 10.72
CA HIS A 96 -7.75 39.23 10.74
C HIS A 96 -7.14 39.15 9.35
N LEU A 97 -5.87 39.55 9.23
CA LEU A 97 -5.01 39.23 8.08
C LEU A 97 -4.03 38.15 8.53
N VAL A 98 -4.15 36.95 7.95
CA VAL A 98 -3.37 35.78 8.36
C VAL A 98 -2.68 35.14 7.16
N ASN A 99 -1.53 34.53 7.41
CA ASN A 99 -0.83 33.75 6.40
C ASN A 99 -0.93 32.26 6.73
N ALA A 100 -1.54 31.52 5.81
CA ALA A 100 -1.63 30.07 5.81
C ALA A 100 -0.38 29.47 5.16
N VAL A 101 0.27 28.52 5.82
CA VAL A 101 1.46 27.81 5.32
C VAL A 101 1.08 26.38 4.97
N LEU A 102 1.48 25.93 3.79
CA LEU A 102 1.15 24.60 3.26
C LEU A 102 1.82 23.47 4.08
N ASP A 103 1.01 22.52 4.54
CA ASP A 103 1.48 21.27 5.14
C ASP A 103 1.35 20.10 4.17
N ASN A 104 0.20 19.97 3.50
CA ASN A 104 -0.06 18.91 2.54
C ASN A 104 -0.98 19.38 1.41
N VAL A 105 -0.72 18.90 0.20
CA VAL A 105 -1.56 19.14 -0.98
C VAL A 105 -1.76 17.84 -1.73
N ARG A 106 -2.99 17.60 -2.19
CA ARG A 106 -3.30 16.47 -3.08
C ARG A 106 -4.30 16.89 -4.15
N GLU A 107 -4.15 16.30 -5.33
CA GLU A 107 -5.17 16.36 -6.38
C GLU A 107 -6.12 15.16 -6.22
N THR A 108 -7.42 15.39 -6.39
CA THR A 108 -8.44 14.34 -6.37
C THR A 108 -8.66 13.79 -7.78
N ARG A 109 -9.24 12.59 -7.89
CA ARG A 109 -9.63 12.01 -9.19
C ARG A 109 -10.64 12.89 -9.94
N GLY A 110 -11.41 13.71 -9.23
CA GLY A 110 -12.36 14.69 -9.78
C GLY A 110 -11.70 15.99 -10.27
N GLY A 111 -10.38 16.12 -10.17
CA GLY A 111 -9.64 17.31 -10.61
C GLY A 111 -9.67 18.47 -9.61
N SER A 112 -10.07 18.21 -8.36
CA SER A 112 -9.99 19.19 -7.28
C SER A 112 -8.62 19.19 -6.62
N THR A 113 -8.20 20.34 -6.11
CA THR A 113 -7.00 20.46 -5.28
C THR A 113 -7.41 20.60 -3.81
N VAL A 114 -7.02 19.66 -2.97
CA VAL A 114 -7.15 19.75 -1.50
C VAL A 114 -5.85 20.29 -0.92
N TRP A 115 -5.91 21.44 -0.25
CA TRP A 115 -4.78 22.16 0.32
C TRP A 115 -4.98 22.29 1.83
N MET A 116 -4.10 21.67 2.60
CA MET A 116 -4.13 21.63 4.06
C MET A 116 -2.93 22.37 4.62
N GLY A 117 -3.14 23.15 5.68
CA GLY A 117 -2.08 23.93 6.29
C GLY A 117 -2.38 24.42 7.69
N HIS A 118 -1.45 25.21 8.20
CA HIS A 118 -1.53 25.90 9.49
C HIS A 118 -1.34 27.40 9.30
N LEU A 119 -1.78 28.21 10.27
CA LEU A 119 -1.51 29.63 10.26
C LEU A 119 -0.11 29.93 10.83
N ARG A 120 0.62 30.81 10.16
CA ARG A 120 1.89 31.33 10.65
C ARG A 120 1.65 32.06 11.97
N GLY A 121 2.26 31.56 13.05
CA GLY A 121 2.15 32.22 14.35
C GLY A 121 2.75 33.62 14.34
N THR A 122 2.13 34.55 15.07
CA THR A 122 2.60 35.94 15.19
C THR A 122 3.14 36.20 16.61
N GLY A 123 4.24 36.97 16.71
CA GLY A 123 4.79 37.43 17.99
C GLY A 123 5.71 36.45 18.75
N LYS A 124 6.17 36.86 19.94
CA LYS A 124 7.18 36.14 20.75
C LYS A 124 6.71 34.76 21.27
N ALA A 125 5.41 34.58 21.48
CA ALA A 125 4.84 33.31 21.94
C ALA A 125 4.86 32.22 20.85
N ALA A 126 4.68 32.61 19.58
CA ALA A 126 4.82 31.70 18.44
C ALA A 126 6.27 31.23 18.24
N ALA A 127 7.25 32.10 18.51
CA ALA A 127 8.68 31.77 18.38
C ALA A 127 9.19 30.75 19.41
N ALA A 128 8.45 30.53 20.50
CA ALA A 128 8.80 29.56 21.53
C ALA A 128 8.24 28.14 21.26
N ARG A 129 7.34 27.99 20.28
CA ARG A 129 6.73 26.70 19.92
C ARG A 129 7.60 25.95 18.91
N THR A 130 7.65 24.65 19.04
CA THR A 130 8.27 23.77 18.05
C THR A 130 7.45 23.76 16.75
N ALA A 131 8.11 23.46 15.62
CA ALA A 131 7.42 23.35 14.34
C ALA A 131 6.30 22.28 14.35
N ARG A 132 6.43 21.24 15.18
CA ARG A 132 5.40 20.23 15.38
C ARG A 132 4.18 20.81 16.08
N GLU A 133 4.38 21.55 17.17
CA GLU A 133 3.28 22.19 17.92
C GLU A 133 2.55 23.25 17.11
N VAL A 134 3.22 23.94 16.19
CA VAL A 134 2.59 24.91 15.29
C VAL A 134 1.71 24.21 14.27
N ARG A 135 2.22 23.19 13.58
CA ARG A 135 1.45 22.42 12.59
C ARG A 135 0.26 21.67 13.18
N SER A 136 0.37 21.24 14.43
CA SER A 136 -0.69 20.48 15.11
C SER A 136 -1.70 21.37 15.85
N ASP A 137 -1.64 22.70 15.66
CA ASP A 137 -2.53 23.65 16.32
C ASP A 137 -3.87 23.77 15.61
N GLU A 138 -4.84 22.94 15.99
CA GLU A 138 -6.19 22.99 15.42
C GLU A 138 -6.98 24.25 15.78
N ARG A 139 -6.45 25.14 16.62
CA ARG A 139 -7.01 26.49 16.78
C ARG A 139 -6.53 27.47 15.71
N ASN A 140 -5.49 27.11 14.96
CA ASN A 140 -4.82 27.92 13.95
C ASN A 140 -4.55 27.08 12.69
N SER A 141 -5.62 26.52 12.11
CA SER A 141 -5.56 25.58 10.99
C SER A 141 -6.34 26.07 9.77
N VAL A 142 -6.07 25.49 8.61
CA VAL A 142 -6.72 25.82 7.35
C VAL A 142 -6.85 24.58 6.47
N ALA A 143 -8.03 24.41 5.89
CA ALA A 143 -8.34 23.37 4.93
C ALA A 143 -9.13 24.00 3.77
N LEU A 144 -8.59 23.92 2.55
CA LEU A 144 -9.18 24.49 1.35
C LEU A 144 -9.33 23.39 0.29
N VAL A 145 -10.46 23.42 -0.41
CA VAL A 145 -10.72 22.61 -1.61
C VAL A 145 -11.01 23.56 -2.74
N ARG A 146 -10.18 23.48 -3.78
CA ARG A 146 -10.40 24.18 -5.04
C ARG A 146 -11.00 23.22 -6.05
N ARG A 147 -12.11 23.64 -6.67
CA ARG A 147 -12.69 22.97 -7.84
C ARG A 147 -13.06 24.02 -8.89
N GLY A 148 -12.42 23.93 -10.06
CA GLY A 148 -12.50 24.98 -11.08
C GLY A 148 -12.06 26.35 -10.54
N ASN A 149 -12.99 27.32 -10.56
CA ASN A 149 -12.82 28.68 -10.03
C ASN A 149 -13.41 28.88 -8.62
N GLY A 150 -13.96 27.82 -8.01
CA GLY A 150 -14.50 27.83 -6.66
C GLY A 150 -13.45 27.44 -5.62
N VAL A 151 -13.56 28.02 -4.43
CA VAL A 151 -12.79 27.60 -3.24
C VAL A 151 -13.78 27.43 -2.10
N THR A 152 -13.88 26.21 -1.60
CA THR A 152 -14.63 25.85 -0.40
C THR A 152 -13.62 25.55 0.70
N GLY A 153 -13.79 26.06 1.91
CA GLY A 153 -12.79 25.82 2.95
C GLY A 153 -13.16 26.31 4.34
N ASN A 154 -12.40 25.82 5.31
CA ASN A 154 -12.49 26.22 6.72
C ASN A 154 -11.14 26.75 7.18
N VAL A 155 -11.18 27.82 7.98
CA VAL A 155 -10.00 28.41 8.60
C VAL A 155 -10.33 28.67 10.07
N ARG A 156 -9.45 28.23 10.98
CA ARG A 156 -9.52 28.57 12.40
C ARG A 156 -8.46 29.60 12.72
N VAL A 157 -8.86 30.71 13.33
CA VAL A 157 -7.96 31.76 13.84
C VAL A 157 -8.18 31.85 15.34
N ASP A 158 -7.17 31.46 16.13
CA ASP A 158 -7.27 31.35 17.60
C ASP A 158 -8.51 30.60 18.12
N GLY A 159 -9.01 29.65 17.32
CA GLY A 159 -10.19 28.83 17.62
C GLY A 159 -11.50 29.36 17.03
N GLN A 160 -11.55 30.60 16.54
CA GLN A 160 -12.70 31.13 15.81
C GLN A 160 -12.75 30.53 14.41
N LEU A 161 -13.90 29.94 14.04
CA LEU A 161 -14.11 29.31 12.74
C LEU A 161 -14.58 30.34 11.70
N TYR A 162 -13.93 30.31 10.54
CA TYR A 162 -14.32 31.01 9.32
C TYR A 162 -14.53 30.00 8.19
N ARG A 163 -15.61 30.17 7.41
CA ARG A 163 -15.90 29.38 6.21
C ARG A 163 -15.75 30.21 4.96
N ILE A 164 -15.24 29.60 3.91
CA ILE A 164 -15.15 30.17 2.56
C ILE A 164 -16.08 29.33 1.68
N ARG A 165 -17.06 29.98 1.04
CA ARG A 165 -18.06 29.30 0.20
C ARG A 165 -18.20 30.02 -1.14
N PRO A 166 -18.05 29.33 -2.28
CA PRO A 166 -18.29 29.96 -3.58
C PRO A 166 -19.80 30.16 -3.80
N LEU A 167 -20.16 31.25 -4.47
CA LEU A 167 -21.53 31.58 -4.89
C LEU A 167 -21.67 31.50 -6.41
N ALA A 168 -22.91 31.37 -6.88
CA ALA A 168 -23.23 31.19 -8.29
C ALA A 168 -22.81 32.37 -9.21
N ASP A 169 -22.61 33.58 -8.66
CA ASP A 169 -22.11 34.75 -9.43
C ASP A 169 -20.58 34.83 -9.48
N GLY A 170 -19.87 33.83 -8.97
CA GLY A 170 -18.41 33.77 -8.91
C GLY A 170 -17.79 34.54 -7.74
N SER A 171 -18.59 35.15 -6.87
CA SER A 171 -18.11 35.67 -5.60
C SER A 171 -17.97 34.57 -4.54
N HIS A 172 -17.30 34.87 -3.43
CA HIS A 172 -17.11 33.97 -2.30
C HIS A 172 -17.66 34.62 -1.03
N ALA A 173 -18.48 33.89 -0.28
CA ALA A 173 -18.85 34.27 1.07
C ALA A 173 -17.74 33.82 2.03
N VAL A 174 -17.21 34.78 2.79
CA VAL A 174 -16.38 34.56 3.97
C VAL A 174 -17.29 34.74 5.18
N ILE A 175 -17.54 33.65 5.90
CA ILE A 175 -18.54 33.53 6.94
C ILE A 175 -17.83 33.29 8.26
N GLU A 176 -18.02 34.17 9.23
CA GLU A 176 -17.63 33.94 10.62
C GLU A 176 -18.72 33.11 11.30
N VAL A 177 -18.35 32.00 11.91
CA VAL A 177 -19.31 31.03 12.48
C VAL A 177 -19.40 31.18 14.00
N ASP A 178 -20.59 31.39 14.52
CA ASP A 178 -20.90 31.26 15.94
C ASP A 178 -21.18 29.78 16.26
N GLU A 179 -20.16 29.06 16.71
CA GLU A 179 -20.27 27.65 17.08
C GLU A 179 -21.24 27.39 18.24
N THR A 180 -21.62 28.42 19.02
CA THR A 180 -22.61 28.25 20.10
C THR A 180 -24.05 28.19 19.59
N ARG A 181 -24.26 28.58 18.33
CA ARG A 181 -25.54 28.55 17.63
C ARG A 181 -25.63 27.46 16.56
N MET A 182 -24.61 26.61 16.47
CA MET A 182 -24.66 25.39 15.68
C MET A 182 -25.70 24.42 16.28
N PRO A 183 -26.32 23.55 15.46
CA PRO A 183 -27.17 22.48 15.97
C PRO A 183 -26.47 21.63 17.03
N PRO A 184 -27.23 21.03 17.97
CA PRO A 184 -26.66 20.05 18.89
C PRO A 184 -26.16 18.83 18.11
N ASP A 185 -25.22 18.08 18.69
CA ASP A 185 -24.70 16.87 18.03
C ASP A 185 -25.82 15.86 17.76
N HIS A 186 -26.70 15.67 18.75
CA HIS A 186 -27.86 14.76 18.69
C HIS A 186 -29.11 15.42 19.28
N ALA A 187 -30.28 14.85 19.00
CA ALA A 187 -31.55 15.29 19.58
C ALA A 187 -31.56 15.12 21.11
N ALA A 188 -32.36 15.92 21.83
CA ALA A 188 -32.37 15.91 23.30
C ALA A 188 -32.89 14.60 23.91
N ASP A 189 -33.71 13.85 23.17
CA ASP A 189 -34.25 12.53 23.52
C ASP A 189 -33.42 11.37 22.96
N TYR A 190 -32.30 11.66 22.30
CA TYR A 190 -31.40 10.66 21.75
C TYR A 190 -30.78 9.80 22.85
N ASN A 191 -30.84 8.49 22.67
CA ASN A 191 -30.29 7.50 23.58
C ASN A 191 -29.39 6.54 22.79
N GLU A 192 -28.05 6.68 22.89
CA GLU A 192 -27.14 5.78 22.17
C GLU A 192 -27.34 4.31 22.56
N ALA A 193 -27.86 4.02 23.77
CA ALA A 193 -28.12 2.66 24.19
C ALA A 193 -29.29 1.99 23.45
N SER A 194 -30.16 2.75 22.78
CA SER A 194 -31.20 2.19 21.92
C SER A 194 -30.72 1.85 20.51
N LEU A 195 -29.55 2.36 20.10
CA LEU A 195 -28.96 1.98 18.82
C LEU A 195 -28.37 0.57 18.87
N PRO A 196 -28.36 -0.16 17.75
CA PRO A 196 -27.64 -1.43 17.63
C PRO A 196 -26.18 -1.28 18.08
N GLN A 197 -25.73 -2.23 18.90
CA GLN A 197 -24.37 -2.29 19.45
C GLN A 197 -23.62 -3.45 18.79
N ILE A 198 -22.84 -3.13 17.75
CA ILE A 198 -22.21 -4.15 16.90
C ILE A 198 -20.73 -4.29 17.28
N ASP A 199 -20.35 -5.48 17.75
CA ASP A 199 -18.94 -5.81 17.98
C ASP A 199 -18.24 -6.12 16.64
N MET A 200 -17.50 -5.13 16.13
CA MET A 200 -16.79 -5.23 14.86
C MET A 200 -15.61 -6.22 14.89
N ARG A 201 -15.21 -6.75 16.05
CA ARG A 201 -14.17 -7.81 16.15
C ARG A 201 -14.65 -9.14 15.58
N ALA A 202 -15.96 -9.37 15.51
CA ALA A 202 -16.51 -10.57 14.89
C ALA A 202 -16.14 -10.65 13.39
N ALA A 203 -15.96 -9.52 12.72
CA ALA A 203 -15.49 -9.45 11.33
C ALA A 203 -13.96 -9.46 11.17
N ALA A 204 -13.20 -9.33 12.26
CA ALA A 204 -11.73 -9.42 12.24
C ALA A 204 -11.23 -10.87 12.26
N THR A 205 -10.07 -11.14 11.64
CA THR A 205 -9.44 -12.47 11.60
C THR A 205 -9.16 -13.02 13.00
N GLN A 206 -9.05 -14.35 13.11
CA GLN A 206 -8.82 -15.07 14.38
C GLN A 206 -7.62 -14.55 15.19
N ALA A 207 -6.61 -13.95 14.54
CA ALA A 207 -5.46 -13.32 15.20
C ALA A 207 -5.82 -12.10 16.07
N ALA A 208 -6.89 -11.37 15.74
CA ALA A 208 -7.41 -10.26 16.55
C ALA A 208 -8.19 -10.75 17.79
N ARG A 209 -8.61 -12.02 17.79
CA ARG A 209 -9.40 -12.64 18.87
C ARG A 209 -8.55 -13.28 19.97
N SER A 210 -7.28 -13.59 19.69
CA SER A 210 -6.38 -14.31 20.63
C SER A 210 -5.64 -13.39 21.62
N GLY A 211 -5.67 -12.07 21.43
CA GLY A 211 -5.21 -11.10 22.42
C GLY A 211 -6.36 -10.77 23.37
N GLY A 212 -6.30 -11.26 24.61
CA GLY A 212 -7.31 -11.03 25.64
C GLY A 212 -7.77 -9.56 25.74
N LEU A 213 -8.98 -9.38 26.27
CA LEU A 213 -9.77 -8.14 26.37
C LEU A 213 -9.10 -6.86 26.92
N VAL A 214 -7.78 -6.83 27.14
CA VAL A 214 -7.00 -5.63 27.45
C VAL A 214 -5.55 -5.81 26.92
N GLY A 215 -5.26 -5.36 25.70
CA GLY A 215 -3.88 -5.02 25.27
C GLY A 215 -3.46 -3.63 25.80
N PRO A 216 -2.15 -3.30 25.88
CA PRO A 216 -1.67 -2.11 26.61
C PRO A 216 -2.19 -0.80 26.00
N ALA A 217 -2.15 0.24 26.82
CA ALA A 217 -2.68 1.59 26.59
C ALA A 217 -2.08 2.35 25.40
N ALA A 218 -1.09 1.79 24.69
CA ALA A 218 -0.54 2.36 23.47
C ALA A 218 -0.84 1.44 22.28
N THR A 219 -1.76 1.86 21.42
CA THR A 219 -2.03 1.19 20.15
C THR A 219 -1.24 1.90 19.06
N GLU A 220 -0.08 1.34 18.70
CA GLU A 220 0.52 1.63 17.39
C GLU A 220 -0.57 1.47 16.32
N PRO A 221 -0.68 2.40 15.36
CA PRO A 221 -1.75 2.35 14.37
C PRO A 221 -1.66 1.10 13.49
N GLY A 222 -0.51 0.43 13.43
CA GLY A 222 -0.28 -0.69 12.52
C GLY A 222 -0.39 -0.24 11.06
N ALA A 223 -0.83 -1.16 10.18
CA ALA A 223 -1.05 -0.84 8.78
C ALA A 223 -2.18 0.19 8.60
N THR A 224 -2.01 1.12 7.67
CA THR A 224 -3.07 2.05 7.27
C THR A 224 -4.21 1.27 6.62
N ALA A 225 -5.45 1.52 7.05
CA ALA A 225 -6.65 0.95 6.42
C ALA A 225 -7.28 2.00 5.51
N THR A 226 -7.52 1.66 4.24
CA THR A 226 -8.27 2.52 3.31
C THR A 226 -9.76 2.27 3.50
N ILE A 227 -10.52 3.31 3.87
CA ILE A 227 -11.99 3.23 4.01
C ILE A 227 -12.61 4.07 2.89
N ARG A 228 -13.43 3.44 2.06
CA ARG A 228 -14.10 4.12 0.95
C ARG A 228 -15.47 4.58 1.39
N VAL A 229 -15.73 5.86 1.19
CA VAL A 229 -17.02 6.46 1.51
C VAL A 229 -17.75 6.83 0.22
N GLN A 230 -18.98 6.36 0.09
CA GLN A 230 -19.94 6.95 -0.84
C GLN A 230 -20.67 8.06 -0.09
N VAL A 231 -20.70 9.26 -0.69
CA VAL A 231 -21.44 10.37 -0.13
C VAL A 231 -22.59 10.71 -1.07
N VAL A 232 -23.80 10.70 -0.52
CA VAL A 232 -25.02 11.07 -1.22
C VAL A 232 -25.50 12.38 -0.65
N ALA A 233 -25.77 13.39 -1.47
CA ALA A 233 -26.36 14.66 -1.01
C ALA A 233 -27.79 14.77 -1.50
N THR A 234 -28.72 15.14 -0.62
CA THR A 234 -30.10 15.39 -1.02
C THR A 234 -30.18 16.71 -1.81
N ASN A 235 -31.08 16.81 -2.78
CA ASN A 235 -31.14 18.02 -3.61
C ASN A 235 -31.61 19.26 -2.84
N ASP A 236 -32.36 19.09 -1.76
CA ASP A 236 -32.68 20.18 -0.83
C ASP A 236 -31.42 20.65 -0.06
N ALA A 237 -30.53 19.75 0.37
CA ALA A 237 -29.24 20.10 0.95
C ALA A 237 -28.33 20.81 -0.04
N VAL A 238 -28.25 20.34 -1.28
CA VAL A 238 -27.50 21.01 -2.36
C VAL A 238 -28.04 22.43 -2.57
N THR A 239 -29.37 22.57 -2.60
CA THR A 239 -30.05 23.85 -2.78
C THR A 239 -29.84 24.78 -1.58
N ALA A 240 -29.91 24.27 -0.35
CA ALA A 240 -29.73 25.03 0.88
C ALA A 240 -28.28 25.49 1.05
N TYR A 241 -27.32 24.59 0.78
CA TYR A 241 -25.90 24.90 0.81
C TYR A 241 -25.55 26.02 -0.18
N GLY A 242 -26.09 25.96 -1.40
CA GLY A 242 -26.03 27.05 -2.39
C GLY A 242 -24.64 27.34 -2.95
N GLY A 243 -23.65 26.51 -2.62
CA GLY A 243 -22.29 26.54 -3.16
C GLY A 243 -21.91 25.20 -3.79
N ASP A 244 -20.61 24.92 -3.82
CA ASP A 244 -20.08 23.69 -4.37
C ASP A 244 -20.17 22.51 -3.38
N MET A 245 -21.27 21.75 -3.44
CA MET A 245 -21.53 20.64 -2.52
C MET A 245 -20.48 19.52 -2.62
N GLU A 246 -19.97 19.22 -3.82
CA GLU A 246 -18.93 18.20 -3.99
C GLU A 246 -17.61 18.64 -3.32
N ALA A 247 -17.24 19.92 -3.44
CA ALA A 247 -16.08 20.46 -2.74
C ALA A 247 -16.26 20.46 -1.20
N LEU A 248 -17.50 20.62 -0.69
CA LEU A 248 -17.80 20.45 0.74
C LEU A 248 -17.58 18.99 1.19
N VAL A 249 -18.00 18.03 0.38
CA VAL A 249 -17.80 16.60 0.64
C VAL A 249 -16.31 16.23 0.63
N GLU A 250 -15.56 16.71 -0.36
CA GLU A 250 -14.11 16.50 -0.41
C GLU A 250 -13.39 17.14 0.79
N LEU A 251 -13.87 18.31 1.25
CA LEU A 251 -13.39 18.97 2.46
C LEU A 251 -13.69 18.13 3.71
N ALA A 252 -14.88 17.55 3.83
CA ALA A 252 -15.26 16.68 4.93
C ALA A 252 -14.35 15.43 5.01
N VAL A 253 -14.04 14.82 3.86
CA VAL A 253 -13.11 13.69 3.76
C VAL A 253 -11.68 14.13 4.12
N ALA A 254 -11.25 15.32 3.69
CA ALA A 254 -9.92 15.85 4.01
C ALA A 254 -9.75 16.12 5.52
N GLU A 255 -10.72 16.79 6.14
CA GLU A 255 -10.71 17.06 7.58
C GLU A 255 -10.80 15.78 8.41
N SER A 256 -11.60 14.78 7.97
CA SER A 256 -11.67 13.47 8.62
C SER A 256 -10.30 12.78 8.65
N ASN A 257 -9.61 12.78 7.50
CA ASN A 257 -8.24 12.26 7.40
C ASN A 257 -7.26 13.01 8.31
N GLN A 258 -7.37 14.34 8.38
CA GLN A 258 -6.55 15.13 9.29
C GLN A 258 -6.79 14.72 10.75
N GLY A 259 -8.04 14.47 11.15
CA GLY A 259 -8.38 13.97 12.48
C GLY A 259 -7.74 12.61 12.78
N TYR A 260 -7.76 11.68 11.83
CA TYR A 260 -7.10 10.37 11.96
C TYR A 260 -5.57 10.50 12.06
N VAL A 261 -4.95 11.39 11.31
CA VAL A 261 -3.50 11.67 11.37
C VAL A 261 -3.13 12.31 12.72
N ASN A 262 -3.85 13.36 13.10
CA ASN A 262 -3.67 14.08 14.37
C ASN A 262 -3.71 13.15 15.58
N SER A 263 -4.50 12.08 15.48
CA SER A 263 -4.77 11.18 16.59
C SER A 263 -4.05 9.85 16.49
N ASN A 264 -3.18 9.65 15.49
CA ASN A 264 -2.44 8.41 15.25
C ASN A 264 -3.36 7.17 15.08
N VAL A 265 -4.39 7.29 14.25
CA VAL A 265 -5.37 6.19 14.00
C VAL A 265 -4.95 5.30 12.82
N GLY A 266 -4.36 5.89 11.77
CA GLY A 266 -3.97 5.16 10.56
C GLY A 266 -5.16 4.70 9.70
N ILE A 267 -6.13 5.59 9.47
CA ILE A 267 -7.17 5.44 8.44
C ILE A 267 -6.84 6.40 7.29
N ASN A 268 -7.01 5.92 6.06
CA ASN A 268 -7.04 6.73 4.85
C ASN A 268 -8.45 6.67 4.25
N MET A 269 -9.28 7.66 4.55
CA MET A 269 -10.61 7.78 3.99
C MET A 269 -10.53 8.35 2.57
N VAL A 270 -11.15 7.66 1.62
CA VAL A 270 -11.22 8.09 0.22
C VAL A 270 -12.66 8.20 -0.24
N LEU A 271 -12.96 9.26 -0.99
CA LEU A 271 -14.26 9.42 -1.62
C LEU A 271 -14.36 8.41 -2.77
N ALA A 272 -15.18 7.38 -2.59
CA ALA A 272 -15.42 6.35 -3.61
C ALA A 272 -16.28 6.93 -4.73
N ASN A 273 -17.33 7.66 -4.34
CA ASN A 273 -18.25 8.34 -5.24
C ASN A 273 -18.99 9.46 -4.51
N TYR A 274 -19.37 10.50 -5.25
CA TYR A 274 -20.32 11.53 -4.85
C TYR A 274 -21.50 11.54 -5.82
N ARG A 275 -22.72 11.63 -5.29
CA ARG A 275 -23.93 11.80 -6.11
C ARG A 275 -25.01 12.56 -5.37
N THR A 276 -26.02 13.02 -6.11
CA THR A 276 -27.22 13.59 -5.51
C THR A 276 -28.42 12.65 -5.62
N VAL A 277 -29.41 12.88 -4.75
CA VAL A 277 -30.68 12.15 -4.76
C VAL A 277 -31.86 13.10 -4.56
N GLN A 278 -32.96 12.84 -5.27
CA GLN A 278 -34.22 13.55 -5.08
C GLN A 278 -34.89 13.03 -3.81
N TYR A 279 -34.65 13.73 -2.71
CA TYR A 279 -35.21 13.43 -1.40
C TYR A 279 -35.28 14.73 -0.61
N THR A 280 -36.26 14.83 0.27
CA THR A 280 -36.43 15.96 1.20
C THR A 280 -36.37 15.40 2.61
N SER A 281 -35.51 15.99 3.44
CA SER A 281 -35.33 15.58 4.84
C SER A 281 -36.63 15.70 5.62
N VAL A 282 -36.86 14.77 6.55
CA VAL A 282 -38.10 14.72 7.34
C VAL A 282 -38.11 15.79 8.44
N GLY A 283 -36.94 16.16 8.98
CA GLY A 283 -36.83 17.14 10.05
C GLY A 283 -37.11 16.56 11.45
N ASP A 284 -36.88 15.25 11.63
CA ASP A 284 -37.18 14.50 12.86
C ASP A 284 -35.93 14.10 13.67
N GLY A 285 -34.85 14.87 13.56
CA GLY A 285 -33.60 14.51 14.21
C GLY A 285 -32.85 13.43 13.45
N HIS A 286 -32.98 13.43 12.11
CA HIS A 286 -32.36 12.48 11.19
C HIS A 286 -32.86 11.03 11.33
N ALA A 287 -33.88 10.77 12.15
CA ALA A 287 -34.26 9.43 12.54
C ALA A 287 -34.83 8.63 11.38
N THR A 288 -35.85 9.17 10.72
CA THR A 288 -36.45 8.53 9.54
C THR A 288 -35.48 8.53 8.35
N ASP A 289 -34.65 9.56 8.23
CA ASP A 289 -33.75 9.73 7.08
C ASP A 289 -32.64 8.67 7.06
N VAL A 290 -32.07 8.31 8.22
CA VAL A 290 -31.06 7.23 8.29
C VAL A 290 -31.68 5.86 8.08
N ASP A 291 -32.88 5.61 8.61
CA ASP A 291 -33.59 4.33 8.45
C ASP A 291 -33.94 4.08 6.97
N ARG A 292 -34.40 5.12 6.25
CA ARG A 292 -34.65 5.06 4.80
C ARG A 292 -33.39 4.91 3.97
N PHE A 293 -32.29 5.52 4.42
CA PHE A 293 -31.01 5.42 3.73
C PHE A 293 -30.38 4.02 3.87
N GLU A 294 -30.60 3.35 5.02
CA GLU A 294 -30.19 1.97 5.25
C GLU A 294 -31.10 0.95 4.55
N GLY A 295 -32.40 1.24 4.44
CA GLY A 295 -33.39 0.40 3.76
C GLY A 295 -33.03 0.11 2.30
N THR A 296 -33.18 -1.15 1.86
CA THR A 296 -32.79 -1.59 0.51
C THR A 296 -33.96 -1.77 -0.47
N ASN A 297 -35.19 -1.67 0.03
CA ASN A 297 -36.41 -1.91 -0.77
C ASN A 297 -37.64 -1.27 -0.11
N ASP A 298 -37.50 -0.05 0.40
CA ASP A 298 -38.58 0.67 1.06
C ASP A 298 -39.17 1.78 0.17
N GLY A 299 -38.66 1.93 -1.05
CA GLY A 299 -39.08 2.93 -2.03
C GLY A 299 -38.31 4.25 -1.91
N TYR A 300 -37.38 4.37 -0.97
CA TYR A 300 -36.58 5.57 -0.76
C TYR A 300 -35.10 5.28 -1.02
N MET A 301 -34.52 5.98 -1.99
CA MET A 301 -33.08 5.93 -2.26
C MET A 301 -32.53 4.52 -2.55
N ASP A 302 -33.36 3.51 -2.85
CA ASP A 302 -32.96 2.11 -3.02
C ASP A 302 -31.82 1.92 -4.05
N ASP A 303 -31.73 2.79 -5.05
CA ASP A 303 -30.72 2.73 -6.12
C ASP A 303 -29.30 3.10 -5.66
N ILE A 304 -29.16 3.74 -4.48
CA ILE A 304 -27.84 4.07 -3.92
C ILE A 304 -27.05 2.82 -3.56
N HIS A 305 -27.72 1.71 -3.23
CA HIS A 305 -27.08 0.46 -2.80
C HIS A 305 -26.33 -0.17 -3.98
N GLY A 306 -26.94 -0.16 -5.17
CA GLY A 306 -26.25 -0.58 -6.41
C GLY A 306 -25.03 0.31 -6.71
N THR A 307 -25.13 1.61 -6.45
CA THR A 307 -24.00 2.54 -6.63
C THR A 307 -22.91 2.30 -5.57
N ARG A 308 -23.29 2.04 -4.32
CA ARG A 308 -22.38 1.69 -3.22
C ARG A 308 -21.56 0.46 -3.59
N ASP A 309 -22.23 -0.59 -4.09
CA ASP A 309 -21.57 -1.84 -4.43
C ASP A 309 -20.65 -1.68 -5.65
N THR A 310 -21.11 -0.96 -6.69
CA THR A 310 -20.31 -0.69 -7.91
C THR A 310 -19.02 0.08 -7.60
N ASN A 311 -19.07 1.02 -6.65
CA ASN A 311 -17.91 1.81 -6.24
C ASN A 311 -17.19 1.21 -5.02
N ALA A 312 -17.64 0.05 -4.54
CA ALA A 312 -17.17 -0.63 -3.34
C ALA A 312 -17.01 0.30 -2.13
N ALA A 313 -18.02 1.15 -1.90
CA ALA A 313 -18.05 2.00 -0.73
C ALA A 313 -18.32 1.17 0.54
N ASP A 314 -17.33 1.16 1.43
CA ASP A 314 -17.40 0.51 2.73
C ASP A 314 -18.44 1.21 3.63
N VAL A 315 -18.51 2.54 3.56
CA VAL A 315 -19.42 3.39 4.35
C VAL A 315 -20.26 4.27 3.43
N ASN A 316 -21.51 4.53 3.83
CA ASN A 316 -22.39 5.50 3.18
C ASN A 316 -22.76 6.64 4.13
N VAL A 317 -22.63 7.87 3.62
CA VAL A 317 -23.04 9.08 4.36
C VAL A 317 -24.01 9.88 3.50
N LEU A 318 -25.19 10.18 4.07
CA LEU A 318 -26.18 11.06 3.46
C LEU A 318 -26.03 12.48 4.02
N VAL A 319 -25.76 13.44 3.15
CA VAL A 319 -25.73 14.87 3.50
C VAL A 319 -27.13 15.45 3.28
N ILE A 320 -27.73 15.96 4.36
CA ILE A 320 -29.13 16.38 4.41
C ILE A 320 -29.31 17.83 4.87
N ASN A 321 -30.52 18.36 4.71
CA ASN A 321 -30.94 19.69 5.17
C ASN A 321 -31.93 19.56 6.34
N ASP A 322 -31.46 18.98 7.45
CA ASP A 322 -32.17 18.93 8.72
C ASP A 322 -31.25 19.55 9.78
N ASP A 323 -31.63 20.69 10.37
CA ASP A 323 -30.83 21.41 11.38
C ASP A 323 -31.27 21.12 12.82
N SER A 324 -32.14 20.11 13.03
CA SER A 324 -32.59 19.69 14.36
C SER A 324 -31.45 19.11 15.21
N ASN A 325 -30.47 18.45 14.58
CA ASN A 325 -29.19 18.08 15.13
C ASN A 325 -28.15 18.02 14.00
N CYS A 326 -26.90 17.64 14.31
CA CYS A 326 -25.83 17.65 13.33
C CYS A 326 -25.65 16.33 12.57
N GLY A 327 -26.20 15.22 13.05
CA GLY A 327 -26.01 13.92 12.44
C GLY A 327 -26.62 12.77 13.22
N ARG A 328 -26.68 11.62 12.56
CA ARG A 328 -27.08 10.35 13.19
C ARG A 328 -26.44 9.18 12.45
N ALA A 329 -25.71 8.34 13.17
CA ALA A 329 -25.29 7.03 12.69
C ALA A 329 -26.37 5.97 12.93
N ALA A 330 -26.46 4.97 12.05
CA ALA A 330 -27.42 3.86 12.19
C ALA A 330 -27.13 2.96 13.41
N ALA A 331 -25.88 2.91 13.86
CA ALA A 331 -25.44 2.02 14.93
C ALA A 331 -24.13 2.49 15.61
N ILE A 332 -23.85 1.94 16.79
CA ILE A 332 -22.52 2.02 17.43
C ILE A 332 -21.76 0.74 17.05
N GLY A 333 -20.75 0.91 16.21
CA GLY A 333 -20.18 -0.17 15.42
C GLY A 333 -21.08 -0.55 14.26
N SER A 334 -20.51 -1.10 13.20
CA SER A 334 -21.25 -1.43 11.99
C SER A 334 -20.81 -2.76 11.38
N ASN A 335 -21.60 -3.24 10.43
CA ASN A 335 -21.18 -4.26 9.48
C ASN A 335 -21.47 -3.77 8.06
N ALA A 336 -21.19 -4.61 7.07
CA ALA A 336 -21.33 -4.27 5.66
C ALA A 336 -22.77 -3.89 5.24
N ALA A 337 -23.80 -4.30 6.01
CA ALA A 337 -25.19 -3.93 5.80
C ALA A 337 -25.62 -2.67 6.54
N THR A 338 -24.97 -2.30 7.66
CA THR A 338 -25.45 -1.24 8.57
C THR A 338 -24.56 0.01 8.61
N ALA A 339 -23.52 0.08 7.78
CA ALA A 339 -22.58 1.22 7.77
C ALA A 339 -23.14 2.47 7.06
N PHE A 340 -24.19 3.05 7.66
CA PHE A 340 -24.92 4.21 7.17
C PHE A 340 -24.99 5.32 8.23
N ALA A 341 -24.84 6.57 7.78
CA ALA A 341 -25.00 7.74 8.61
C ALA A 341 -25.62 8.89 7.82
N THR A 342 -26.20 9.84 8.53
CA THR A 342 -26.71 11.11 7.98
C THR A 342 -26.02 12.28 8.67
N VAL A 343 -25.81 13.39 7.96
CA VAL A 343 -25.12 14.58 8.47
C VAL A 343 -25.78 15.83 7.93
N HIS A 344 -26.00 16.83 8.79
CA HIS A 344 -26.47 18.14 8.35
C HIS A 344 -25.35 18.84 7.58
N TYR A 345 -25.62 19.33 6.37
CA TYR A 345 -24.57 19.86 5.50
C TYR A 345 -23.72 20.94 6.19
N ASP A 346 -24.33 21.81 7.00
CA ASP A 346 -23.61 22.91 7.65
C ASP A 346 -22.82 22.44 8.88
N CYS A 347 -23.06 21.23 9.39
CA CYS A 347 -22.24 20.61 10.45
C CYS A 347 -21.10 19.73 9.90
N ALA A 348 -21.15 19.34 8.62
CA ALA A 348 -20.26 18.34 8.04
C ALA A 348 -18.77 18.68 8.18
N THR A 349 -18.41 19.96 8.05
CA THR A 349 -17.02 20.45 8.05
C THR A 349 -16.78 21.58 9.07
N GLY A 350 -15.56 21.67 9.59
CA GLY A 350 -15.12 22.62 10.61
C GLY A 350 -15.69 22.34 12.01
N TYR A 351 -16.91 21.79 12.08
CA TYR A 351 -17.55 21.24 13.26
C TYR A 351 -17.38 19.70 13.37
N TYR A 352 -16.88 19.09 12.28
CA TYR A 352 -16.42 17.70 12.16
C TYR A 352 -17.49 16.62 12.33
N SER A 353 -18.77 16.94 12.12
CA SER A 353 -19.85 15.96 12.28
C SER A 353 -19.77 14.82 11.27
N PHE A 354 -19.21 15.04 10.08
CA PHE A 354 -18.96 13.95 9.14
C PHE A 354 -18.04 12.87 9.73
N ALA A 355 -16.91 13.28 10.31
CA ALA A 355 -15.99 12.36 10.96
C ALA A 355 -16.63 11.72 12.21
N HIS A 356 -17.41 12.49 12.97
CA HIS A 356 -18.11 12.06 14.17
C HIS A 356 -19.06 10.88 13.91
N GLU A 357 -19.95 11.01 12.91
CA GLU A 357 -20.91 9.94 12.62
C GLU A 357 -20.25 8.67 12.07
N VAL A 358 -19.20 8.83 11.24
CA VAL A 358 -18.37 7.68 10.82
C VAL A 358 -17.65 7.06 12.02
N GLY A 359 -17.29 7.87 13.02
CA GLY A 359 -16.76 7.42 14.31
C GLY A 359 -17.70 6.46 15.02
N HIS A 360 -18.98 6.80 15.13
CA HIS A 360 -19.99 5.90 15.69
C HIS A 360 -20.05 4.56 14.95
N LEU A 361 -20.00 4.58 13.62
CA LEU A 361 -19.94 3.34 12.81
C LEU A 361 -18.66 2.52 13.03
N LEU A 362 -17.58 3.15 13.53
CA LEU A 362 -16.33 2.52 13.99
C LEU A 362 -16.34 2.14 15.47
N SER A 363 -17.49 2.24 16.15
CA SER A 363 -17.73 1.99 17.58
C SER A 363 -17.26 3.07 18.55
N ALA A 364 -16.94 4.27 18.07
CA ALA A 364 -16.65 5.40 18.94
C ALA A 364 -17.91 5.88 19.69
N ARG A 365 -17.72 6.35 20.92
CA ARG A 365 -18.78 6.86 21.78
C ARG A 365 -18.50 8.27 22.28
N HIS A 366 -19.55 8.91 22.77
CA HIS A 366 -19.43 10.23 23.36
C HIS A 366 -18.75 10.21 24.71
N ASN A 367 -18.48 11.38 25.28
CA ASN A 367 -17.96 11.47 26.65
C ASN A 367 -18.97 10.88 27.67
N PRO A 368 -18.52 10.25 28.76
CA PRO A 368 -19.37 9.45 29.65
C PRO A 368 -20.48 10.22 30.38
N GLN A 369 -20.33 11.55 30.48
CA GLN A 369 -21.35 12.42 31.07
C GLN A 369 -22.63 12.46 30.24
N ASN A 370 -22.52 12.19 28.93
CA ASN A 370 -23.61 12.15 27.98
C ASN A 370 -23.97 10.72 27.58
N ASP A 371 -22.95 9.85 27.44
CA ASP A 371 -23.11 8.44 27.08
C ASP A 371 -22.40 7.54 28.11
N PRO A 372 -23.09 7.10 29.18
CA PRO A 372 -22.48 6.27 30.21
C PRO A 372 -22.31 4.79 29.79
N ASN A 373 -22.70 4.40 28.58
CA ASN A 373 -22.68 3.01 28.13
C ASN A 373 -21.26 2.57 27.74
N THR A 374 -20.86 1.39 28.19
CA THR A 374 -19.50 0.85 28.03
C THR A 374 -19.35 -0.20 26.93
N LEU A 375 -20.38 -0.44 26.10
CA LEU A 375 -20.38 -1.47 25.04
C LEU A 375 -20.24 -0.83 23.66
N PRO A 376 -19.50 -1.38 22.69
CA PRO A 376 -18.71 -2.61 22.79
C PRO A 376 -17.35 -2.41 23.49
N TYR A 377 -16.93 -1.15 23.73
CA TYR A 377 -15.65 -0.81 24.34
C TYR A 377 -15.79 0.24 25.46
N ALA A 378 -15.43 -0.13 26.69
CA ALA A 378 -15.59 0.73 27.87
C ALA A 378 -14.69 1.98 27.89
N TYR A 379 -13.64 1.99 27.07
CA TYR A 379 -12.70 3.10 26.93
C TYR A 379 -12.97 3.95 25.68
N GLY A 380 -14.03 3.66 24.93
CA GLY A 380 -14.30 4.27 23.63
C GLY A 380 -14.92 5.66 23.69
N HIS A 381 -14.60 6.50 24.67
CA HIS A 381 -15.33 7.76 24.90
C HIS A 381 -14.56 9.01 24.47
N GLY A 382 -15.30 10.04 24.04
CA GLY A 382 -14.77 11.38 23.78
C GLY A 382 -14.23 12.04 25.04
N TYR A 383 -13.27 12.96 24.91
CA TYR A 383 -12.62 13.69 26.01
C TYR A 383 -12.96 15.18 26.01
N GLN A 384 -13.18 15.74 27.20
CA GLN A 384 -13.31 17.17 27.46
C GLN A 384 -12.20 17.63 28.40
N TYR A 385 -11.51 18.71 28.05
CA TYR A 385 -10.56 19.38 28.93
C TYR A 385 -11.16 20.69 29.47
N MET A 386 -11.39 20.72 30.78
CA MET A 386 -12.06 21.83 31.47
C MET A 386 -11.23 22.31 32.67
N PRO A 387 -10.11 23.03 32.44
CA PRO A 387 -9.33 23.59 33.52
C PRO A 387 -10.11 24.70 34.23
N ALA A 388 -9.73 24.98 35.49
CA ALA A 388 -10.30 26.09 36.24
C ALA A 388 -10.00 27.46 35.60
N GLN A 389 -8.86 27.57 34.89
CA GLN A 389 -8.41 28.75 34.18
C GLN A 389 -7.78 28.34 32.84
N GLY A 390 -8.02 29.13 31.79
CA GLY A 390 -7.49 28.87 30.44
C GLY A 390 -8.54 28.38 29.45
N ALA A 391 -8.09 28.08 28.23
CA ALA A 391 -8.96 27.66 27.15
C ALA A 391 -9.45 26.22 27.35
N ARG A 392 -10.76 26.04 27.32
CA ARG A 392 -11.41 24.72 27.30
C ARG A 392 -11.44 24.18 25.87
N TRP A 393 -11.32 22.87 25.72
CA TRP A 393 -11.43 22.22 24.43
C TRP A 393 -11.96 20.79 24.57
N ARG A 394 -12.42 20.22 23.46
CA ARG A 394 -13.00 18.88 23.39
C ARG A 394 -12.57 18.14 22.14
N THR A 395 -12.51 16.81 22.20
CA THR A 395 -12.25 15.93 21.04
C THR A 395 -13.51 15.75 20.17
N ILE A 396 -13.39 15.19 18.97
CA ILE A 396 -14.48 14.99 17.99
C ILE A 396 -15.75 14.38 18.61
N MET A 397 -15.59 13.33 19.42
CA MET A 397 -16.73 12.63 20.02
C MET A 397 -17.23 13.25 21.33
N ALA A 398 -16.66 14.35 21.82
CA ALA A 398 -17.17 14.95 23.05
C ALA A 398 -18.26 16.01 22.74
N TYR A 399 -19.30 16.03 23.57
CA TYR A 399 -20.32 17.09 23.60
C TYR A 399 -19.73 18.41 24.07
N GLN A 400 -20.51 19.48 23.92
CA GLN A 400 -20.10 20.82 24.32
C GLN A 400 -19.88 20.86 25.84
N CYS A 401 -18.88 21.62 26.26
CA CYS A 401 -18.58 21.75 27.69
C CYS A 401 -19.74 22.45 28.42
N PRO A 402 -20.17 21.97 29.60
CA PRO A 402 -21.26 22.59 30.33
C PRO A 402 -21.01 24.07 30.66
N GLY A 403 -21.99 24.92 30.33
CA GLY A 403 -22.03 26.33 30.74
C GLY A 403 -20.99 27.26 30.11
N THR A 404 -20.16 26.80 29.17
CA THR A 404 -19.16 27.65 28.50
C THR A 404 -18.77 27.06 27.15
N ALA A 405 -18.47 27.91 26.17
CA ALA A 405 -17.95 27.46 24.89
C ALA A 405 -16.61 26.71 25.06
N CYS A 406 -16.46 25.57 24.37
CA CYS A 406 -15.17 24.92 24.22
C CYS A 406 -14.97 24.45 22.78
N THR A 407 -13.82 24.81 22.20
CA THR A 407 -13.51 24.50 20.81
C THR A 407 -13.43 22.99 20.62
N ARG A 408 -14.15 22.46 19.63
CA ARG A 408 -13.97 21.08 19.17
C ARG A 408 -12.71 21.03 18.33
N LEU A 409 -11.69 20.33 18.81
CA LEU A 409 -10.45 20.11 18.09
C LEU A 409 -10.59 18.87 17.21
N ASN A 410 -9.96 18.89 16.04
CA ASN A 410 -9.94 17.76 15.11
C ASN A 410 -9.01 16.64 15.60
N TYR A 411 -9.35 16.05 16.74
CA TYR A 411 -8.66 14.96 17.40
C TYR A 411 -9.67 13.96 17.95
N TRP A 412 -9.36 12.69 17.83
CA TRP A 412 -9.93 11.58 18.56
C TRP A 412 -9.25 11.46 19.91
N SER A 413 -9.98 11.07 20.94
CA SER A 413 -9.40 10.93 22.27
C SER A 413 -8.30 9.87 22.30
N ASN A 414 -7.12 10.28 22.78
CA ASN A 414 -5.90 9.49 22.82
C ASN A 414 -5.00 10.00 23.97
N PRO A 415 -4.74 9.19 25.02
CA PRO A 415 -3.88 9.59 26.14
C PRO A 415 -2.40 9.74 25.76
N ASP A 416 -1.94 9.13 24.65
CA ASP A 416 -0.54 9.15 24.23
C ASP A 416 -0.18 10.39 23.40
N ILE A 417 -1.18 11.19 23.03
CA ILE A 417 -1.01 12.44 22.30
C ILE A 417 -1.40 13.60 23.20
N THR A 418 -0.61 14.67 23.13
CA THR A 418 -0.86 15.89 23.90
C THR A 418 -1.20 17.07 23.00
N TYR A 419 -2.16 17.90 23.43
CA TYR A 419 -2.41 19.23 22.88
C TYR A 419 -2.11 20.28 23.95
N GLY A 420 -1.22 21.23 23.66
CA GLY A 420 -0.76 22.22 24.64
C GLY A 420 -0.12 21.60 25.89
N GLY A 421 0.54 20.44 25.74
CA GLY A 421 1.14 19.67 26.84
C GLY A 421 0.15 18.84 27.67
N VAL A 422 -1.14 18.87 27.34
CA VAL A 422 -2.19 18.12 28.04
C VAL A 422 -2.58 16.89 27.21
N ALA A 423 -2.60 15.71 27.83
CA ALA A 423 -3.05 14.47 27.19
C ALA A 423 -4.47 14.62 26.64
N MET A 424 -4.73 14.08 25.45
CA MET A 424 -6.02 14.19 24.77
C MET A 424 -7.00 13.09 25.15
N GLY A 425 -6.84 12.51 26.33
CA GLY A 425 -7.65 11.40 26.80
C GLY A 425 -7.07 10.73 28.04
N THR A 426 -7.68 9.62 28.43
CA THR A 426 -7.24 8.74 29.52
C THR A 426 -7.29 7.30 29.00
N ALA A 427 -6.38 6.46 29.50
CA ALA A 427 -6.24 5.10 28.99
C ALA A 427 -7.46 4.20 29.25
N ASP A 428 -8.22 4.50 30.31
CA ASP A 428 -9.31 3.70 30.86
C ASP A 428 -10.69 4.08 30.30
N VAL A 429 -10.90 5.35 29.97
CA VAL A 429 -12.22 5.89 29.63
C VAL A 429 -12.21 6.64 28.31
N HIS A 430 -11.24 7.54 28.11
CA HIS A 430 -11.26 8.48 27.00
C HIS A 430 -10.24 8.11 25.92
N HIS A 431 -10.53 7.06 25.14
CA HIS A 431 -9.58 6.45 24.21
C HIS A 431 -10.22 5.94 22.90
N ASN A 432 -10.89 6.83 22.18
CA ASN A 432 -11.46 6.52 20.86
C ASN A 432 -10.42 6.05 19.84
N GLN A 433 -9.18 6.56 19.89
CA GLN A 433 -8.13 6.12 18.97
C GLN A 433 -7.97 4.59 18.95
N ARG A 434 -7.95 3.98 20.13
CA ARG A 434 -7.78 2.55 20.28
C ARG A 434 -8.92 1.77 19.65
N VAL A 435 -10.15 2.25 19.82
CA VAL A 435 -11.34 1.66 19.20
C VAL A 435 -11.20 1.71 17.68
N LEU A 436 -10.91 2.89 17.13
CA LEU A 436 -10.75 3.06 15.69
C LEU A 436 -9.62 2.19 15.11
N VAL A 437 -8.48 2.05 15.79
CA VAL A 437 -7.40 1.15 15.38
C VAL A 437 -7.86 -0.32 15.33
N GLN A 438 -8.69 -0.74 16.30
CA GLN A 438 -9.21 -2.10 16.37
C GLN A 438 -10.29 -2.39 15.32
N THR A 439 -11.05 -1.38 14.89
CA THR A 439 -12.22 -1.56 14.00
C THR A 439 -11.97 -1.18 12.54
N LYS A 440 -10.97 -0.34 12.24
CA LYS A 440 -10.71 0.16 10.88
C LYS A 440 -10.50 -0.94 9.83
N ALA A 441 -9.81 -2.03 10.18
CA ALA A 441 -9.56 -3.12 9.26
C ALA A 441 -10.83 -3.90 8.93
N ALA A 442 -11.75 -4.04 9.89
CA ALA A 442 -13.05 -4.67 9.66
C ALA A 442 -13.91 -3.80 8.73
N MET A 443 -13.95 -2.48 8.96
CA MET A 443 -14.71 -1.56 8.10
C MET A 443 -14.16 -1.52 6.67
N ALA A 444 -12.84 -1.43 6.50
CA ALA A 444 -12.19 -1.46 5.19
C ALA A 444 -12.40 -2.77 4.41
N ALA A 445 -12.91 -3.83 5.07
CA ALA A 445 -13.20 -5.11 4.45
C ALA A 445 -14.70 -5.33 4.16
N PHE A 446 -15.56 -4.32 4.36
CA PHE A 446 -17.00 -4.45 4.11
C PHE A 446 -17.34 -4.66 2.65
N ARG A 447 -16.53 -4.13 1.74
CA ARG A 447 -16.60 -4.42 0.32
C ARG A 447 -15.22 -4.83 -0.18
N ALA A 448 -15.18 -5.86 -1.04
CA ALA A 448 -13.95 -6.20 -1.73
C ALA A 448 -13.47 -5.00 -2.54
N ASP A 449 -12.17 -4.79 -2.65
CA ASP A 449 -11.66 -3.65 -3.37
C ASP A 449 -11.62 -3.90 -4.89
N PRO A 450 -12.45 -3.21 -5.72
CA PRO A 450 -12.40 -3.31 -7.18
C PRO A 450 -11.09 -2.80 -7.78
N GLY A 451 -10.20 -2.20 -6.98
CA GLY A 451 -8.85 -1.83 -7.36
C GLY A 451 -7.76 -2.42 -6.46
N ALA A 452 -8.04 -3.47 -5.67
CA ALA A 452 -6.96 -4.22 -5.05
C ALA A 452 -6.29 -5.06 -6.13
N ASN A 453 -5.04 -4.74 -6.41
CA ASN A 453 -4.21 -5.47 -7.36
C ASN A 453 -4.33 -6.99 -7.15
N VAL A 454 -4.83 -7.69 -8.17
CA VAL A 454 -4.87 -9.14 -8.24
C VAL A 454 -3.57 -9.60 -8.87
N ALA A 455 -2.69 -10.18 -8.04
CA ALA A 455 -1.37 -10.64 -8.51
C ALA A 455 -1.46 -11.46 -9.82
N PRO A 456 -0.52 -11.26 -10.77
CA PRO A 456 -0.55 -11.88 -12.07
C PRO A 456 -0.43 -13.40 -11.94
N VAL A 457 -0.82 -14.14 -12.97
CA VAL A 457 -0.65 -15.60 -13.02
C VAL A 457 0.50 -15.93 -13.96
N ALA A 458 1.68 -16.17 -13.38
CA ALA A 458 2.84 -16.69 -14.10
C ALA A 458 2.52 -18.01 -14.82
N ASN A 459 2.78 -18.07 -16.13
CA ASN A 459 2.63 -19.30 -16.90
C ASN A 459 3.60 -19.35 -18.08
N PHE A 460 4.08 -20.55 -18.43
CA PHE A 460 4.94 -20.75 -19.60
C PHE A 460 4.90 -22.18 -20.13
N SER A 461 5.36 -22.35 -21.37
CA SER A 461 5.71 -23.64 -21.97
C SER A 461 7.16 -23.63 -22.49
N SER A 462 7.72 -24.81 -22.76
CA SER A 462 9.10 -24.97 -23.23
C SER A 462 9.19 -26.04 -24.31
N SER A 463 10.05 -25.82 -25.31
CA SER A 463 10.38 -26.81 -26.34
C SER A 463 11.89 -26.99 -26.43
N ALA A 464 12.36 -28.23 -26.26
CA ALA A 464 13.78 -28.58 -26.28
C ALA A 464 14.18 -29.24 -27.60
N SER A 465 15.33 -28.84 -28.14
CA SER A 465 15.99 -29.46 -29.29
C SER A 465 17.48 -29.58 -29.00
N GLY A 466 17.94 -30.80 -28.73
CA GLY A 466 19.29 -31.02 -28.22
C GLY A 466 19.48 -30.34 -26.85
N LEU A 467 20.53 -29.53 -26.75
CA LEU A 467 20.85 -28.73 -25.55
C LEU A 467 20.20 -27.33 -25.56
N SER A 468 19.45 -26.99 -26.61
CA SER A 468 18.78 -25.69 -26.74
C SER A 468 17.30 -25.79 -26.39
N VAL A 469 16.81 -24.84 -25.61
CA VAL A 469 15.39 -24.73 -25.22
C VAL A 469 14.86 -23.36 -25.60
N SER A 470 13.70 -23.34 -26.22
CA SER A 470 12.92 -22.12 -26.41
C SER A 470 11.76 -22.10 -25.41
N PHE A 471 11.59 -20.96 -24.73
CA PHE A 471 10.50 -20.74 -23.76
C PHE A 471 9.47 -19.77 -24.34
N THR A 472 8.20 -20.07 -24.08
CA THR A 472 7.08 -19.20 -24.44
C THR A 472 6.34 -18.81 -23.17
N ASP A 473 6.36 -17.52 -22.84
CA ASP A 473 5.57 -16.94 -21.75
C ASP A 473 4.10 -16.83 -22.17
N SER A 474 3.21 -17.30 -21.29
CA SER A 474 1.76 -17.24 -21.43
C SER A 474 1.11 -16.69 -20.15
N SER A 475 1.86 -15.91 -19.38
CA SER A 475 1.41 -15.30 -18.15
C SER A 475 0.34 -14.25 -18.43
N THR A 476 -0.61 -14.11 -17.51
CA THR A 476 -1.72 -13.18 -17.62
C THR A 476 -1.87 -12.35 -16.37
N ASP A 477 -2.47 -11.19 -16.51
CA ASP A 477 -2.89 -10.32 -15.43
C ASP A 477 -4.35 -9.94 -15.70
N SER A 478 -5.20 -10.05 -14.69
CA SER A 478 -6.66 -9.91 -14.85
C SER A 478 -7.17 -8.48 -14.75
N ASP A 479 -6.44 -7.64 -14.03
CA ASP A 479 -6.79 -6.26 -13.70
C ASP A 479 -5.69 -5.27 -14.08
N GLY A 480 -4.50 -5.74 -14.46
CA GLY A 480 -3.38 -4.90 -14.88
C GLY A 480 -2.60 -5.43 -16.08
N SER A 481 -1.30 -5.13 -16.08
CA SER A 481 -0.35 -5.56 -17.09
C SER A 481 0.97 -6.03 -16.48
N ILE A 482 1.61 -7.03 -17.11
CA ILE A 482 2.90 -7.55 -16.61
C ILE A 482 4.03 -6.56 -16.90
N ALA A 483 4.47 -5.84 -15.88
CA ALA A 483 5.57 -4.88 -15.92
C ALA A 483 6.96 -5.53 -16.07
N SER A 484 7.22 -6.69 -15.45
CA SER A 484 8.54 -7.33 -15.54
C SER A 484 8.53 -8.86 -15.45
N ARG A 485 9.63 -9.47 -15.90
CA ARG A 485 9.85 -10.93 -15.97
C ARG A 485 11.25 -11.27 -15.49
N SER A 486 11.37 -12.35 -14.73
CA SER A 486 12.65 -12.91 -14.28
C SER A 486 12.63 -14.43 -14.42
N TRP A 487 13.46 -14.94 -15.31
CA TRP A 487 13.72 -16.35 -15.52
C TRP A 487 14.94 -16.81 -14.74
N ASN A 488 14.85 -17.97 -14.11
CA ASN A 488 15.97 -18.75 -13.61
C ASN A 488 15.95 -20.12 -14.29
N PHE A 489 17.02 -20.46 -15.02
CA PHE A 489 17.08 -21.70 -15.81
C PHE A 489 17.57 -22.93 -15.03
N GLY A 490 17.84 -22.80 -13.73
CA GLY A 490 18.25 -23.91 -12.87
C GLY A 490 19.72 -24.34 -13.02
N ASP A 491 20.49 -23.68 -13.90
CA ASP A 491 21.94 -23.87 -14.09
C ASP A 491 22.78 -22.67 -13.58
N GLY A 492 22.15 -21.77 -12.82
CA GLY A 492 22.75 -20.54 -12.32
C GLY A 492 22.65 -19.34 -13.27
N THR A 493 22.09 -19.50 -14.47
CA THR A 493 21.85 -18.40 -15.42
C THR A 493 20.39 -17.91 -15.39
N SER A 494 20.18 -16.67 -15.86
CA SER A 494 18.88 -15.99 -15.83
C SER A 494 18.61 -15.19 -17.11
N SER A 495 17.37 -14.73 -17.27
CA SER A 495 16.95 -13.83 -18.36
C SER A 495 15.76 -12.97 -17.94
N THR A 496 15.58 -11.82 -18.57
CA THR A 496 14.41 -10.95 -18.42
C THR A 496 13.57 -10.83 -19.70
N ALA A 497 13.97 -11.53 -20.77
CA ALA A 497 13.23 -11.52 -22.03
C ALA A 497 11.87 -12.20 -21.88
N THR A 498 10.86 -11.77 -22.66
CA THR A 498 9.53 -12.38 -22.65
C THR A 498 9.57 -13.85 -23.07
N ASN A 499 10.23 -14.15 -24.20
CA ASN A 499 10.35 -15.51 -24.74
C ASN A 499 11.85 -15.84 -24.94
N PRO A 500 12.58 -16.22 -23.88
CA PRO A 500 14.01 -16.46 -24.00
C PRO A 500 14.31 -17.78 -24.72
N SER A 501 15.48 -17.83 -25.36
CA SER A 501 16.13 -19.08 -25.77
C SER A 501 17.34 -19.34 -24.88
N LYS A 502 17.53 -20.58 -24.46
CA LYS A 502 18.59 -21.01 -23.53
C LYS A 502 19.31 -22.23 -24.10
N ALA A 503 20.64 -22.14 -24.21
CA ALA A 503 21.50 -23.29 -24.47
C ALA A 503 22.16 -23.76 -23.16
N TYR A 504 22.02 -25.04 -22.84
CA TYR A 504 22.67 -25.70 -21.72
C TYR A 504 24.02 -26.29 -22.15
N THR A 505 24.98 -26.34 -21.24
CA THR A 505 26.32 -26.90 -21.52
C THR A 505 26.36 -28.41 -21.38
N ALA A 506 25.42 -28.99 -20.63
CA ALA A 506 25.31 -30.42 -20.39
C ALA A 506 23.86 -30.87 -20.55
N ALA A 507 23.69 -32.15 -20.90
CA ALA A 507 22.39 -32.79 -20.87
C ALA A 507 21.95 -33.03 -19.42
N GLY A 508 20.65 -32.98 -19.17
CA GLY A 508 20.10 -33.11 -17.82
C GLY A 508 18.69 -32.55 -17.70
N THR A 509 18.13 -32.66 -16.50
CA THR A 509 16.84 -32.06 -16.13
C THR A 509 17.09 -30.84 -15.25
N TYR A 510 16.54 -29.70 -15.67
CA TYR A 510 16.71 -28.41 -15.03
C TYR A 510 15.37 -27.91 -14.47
N THR A 511 15.39 -27.38 -13.24
CA THR A 511 14.22 -26.74 -12.63
C THR A 511 14.19 -25.27 -13.04
N VAL A 512 13.28 -24.93 -13.95
CA VAL A 512 13.12 -23.58 -14.49
C VAL A 512 12.03 -22.84 -13.72
N VAL A 513 12.31 -21.59 -13.34
CA VAL A 513 11.36 -20.72 -12.65
C VAL A 513 11.16 -19.45 -13.46
N LEU A 514 9.91 -19.10 -13.77
CA LEU A 514 9.50 -17.78 -14.25
C LEU A 514 8.83 -17.04 -13.10
N THR A 515 9.31 -15.85 -12.77
CA THR A 515 8.62 -14.90 -11.89
C THR A 515 8.18 -13.70 -12.71
N VAL A 516 6.91 -13.30 -12.58
CA VAL A 516 6.35 -12.11 -13.21
C VAL A 516 5.91 -11.11 -12.16
N THR A 517 6.02 -9.83 -12.48
CA THR A 517 5.56 -8.70 -11.65
C THR A 517 4.63 -7.85 -12.48
N ASP A 518 3.48 -7.48 -11.92
CA ASP A 518 2.52 -6.58 -12.55
C ASP A 518 2.91 -5.09 -12.41
N ASP A 519 2.10 -4.21 -12.98
CA ASP A 519 2.23 -2.76 -12.96
C ASP A 519 1.92 -2.10 -11.61
N ASP A 520 1.32 -2.84 -10.67
CA ASP A 520 1.04 -2.44 -9.29
C ASP A 520 1.96 -3.12 -8.25
N GLY A 521 2.98 -3.84 -8.71
CA GLY A 521 4.07 -4.42 -7.94
C GLY A 521 3.85 -5.81 -7.32
N ALA A 522 2.71 -6.47 -7.52
CA ALA A 522 2.52 -7.85 -7.03
C ALA A 522 3.17 -8.88 -7.97
N THR A 523 3.43 -10.07 -7.44
CA THR A 523 4.27 -11.07 -8.11
C THR A 523 3.71 -12.48 -8.01
N HIS A 524 3.97 -13.29 -9.03
CA HIS A 524 3.72 -14.73 -9.01
C HIS A 524 4.82 -15.48 -9.73
N SER A 525 5.03 -16.74 -9.35
CA SER A 525 6.05 -17.60 -9.96
C SER A 525 5.47 -18.92 -10.42
N LYS A 526 5.94 -19.41 -11.58
CA LYS A 526 5.72 -20.78 -12.06
C LYS A 526 7.05 -21.52 -12.09
N THR A 527 7.02 -22.77 -11.63
CA THR A 527 8.17 -23.69 -11.68
C THR A 527 7.83 -24.88 -12.58
N ALA A 528 8.74 -25.29 -13.47
CA ALA A 528 8.61 -26.51 -14.27
C ALA A 528 9.97 -27.19 -14.49
N SER A 529 9.96 -28.52 -14.61
CA SER A 529 11.14 -29.31 -14.98
C SER A 529 11.30 -29.38 -16.49
N VAL A 530 12.48 -29.05 -17.00
CA VAL A 530 12.82 -29.11 -18.43
C VAL A 530 13.99 -30.05 -18.63
N THR A 531 13.81 -31.07 -19.46
CA THR A 531 14.87 -32.04 -19.80
C THR A 531 15.48 -31.71 -21.16
N VAL A 532 16.80 -31.62 -21.22
CA VAL A 532 17.58 -31.47 -22.45
C VAL A 532 18.50 -32.66 -22.63
N ASN A 533 18.66 -33.10 -23.89
CA ASN A 533 19.46 -34.26 -24.24
C ASN A 533 20.54 -33.84 -25.24
N ALA A 534 21.73 -34.41 -25.15
CA ALA A 534 22.76 -34.14 -26.14
C ALA A 534 22.44 -34.89 -27.45
N SER A 535 22.28 -34.18 -28.57
CA SER A 535 22.06 -34.78 -29.90
C SER A 535 23.24 -34.51 -30.84
N GLY A 536 23.51 -35.41 -31.79
CA GLY A 536 24.59 -35.31 -32.78
C GLY A 536 25.87 -36.10 -32.45
N VAL A 537 26.87 -36.02 -33.35
CA VAL A 537 28.15 -36.72 -33.21
C VAL A 537 28.97 -36.12 -32.07
N GLN A 538 29.44 -36.94 -31.13
CA GLN A 538 30.25 -36.47 -30.00
C GLN A 538 31.41 -37.41 -29.69
N THR A 539 32.56 -36.84 -29.33
CA THR A 539 33.76 -37.58 -28.93
C THR A 539 34.00 -37.42 -27.43
N TYR A 540 34.13 -38.55 -26.75
CA TYR A 540 34.45 -38.64 -25.33
C TYR A 540 35.88 -39.15 -25.20
N THR A 541 36.71 -38.52 -24.38
CA THR A 541 38.14 -38.84 -24.27
C THR A 541 38.52 -39.11 -22.82
N ASN A 542 39.35 -40.12 -22.59
CA ASN A 542 40.06 -40.32 -21.34
C ASN A 542 41.56 -40.36 -21.63
N GLY A 543 42.30 -39.40 -21.06
CA GLY A 543 43.75 -39.30 -21.18
C GLY A 543 44.51 -39.60 -19.89
N ALA A 544 43.88 -40.28 -18.93
CA ALA A 544 44.55 -40.74 -17.73
C ALA A 544 45.30 -42.04 -18.00
N ASP A 545 46.60 -42.04 -17.72
CA ASP A 545 47.46 -43.21 -17.84
C ASP A 545 46.95 -44.37 -16.98
N VAL A 546 46.81 -45.56 -17.59
CA VAL A 546 46.54 -46.82 -16.89
C VAL A 546 47.66 -47.80 -17.19
N ASN A 547 48.48 -48.09 -16.19
CA ASN A 547 49.59 -49.05 -16.31
C ASN A 547 49.07 -50.44 -16.68
N ILE A 548 49.67 -51.04 -17.71
CA ILE A 548 49.47 -52.43 -18.14
C ILE A 548 50.61 -53.25 -17.53
N PRO A 549 50.33 -54.10 -16.52
CA PRO A 549 51.33 -54.98 -15.94
C PRO A 549 51.67 -56.14 -16.88
N ASP A 550 52.92 -56.62 -16.76
CA ASP A 550 53.44 -57.78 -17.50
C ASP A 550 52.57 -59.01 -17.26
N ASN A 551 52.30 -59.75 -18.34
CA ASN A 551 51.55 -61.01 -18.33
C ASN A 551 50.23 -60.98 -17.56
N ASN A 552 49.48 -59.88 -17.65
CA ASN A 552 48.19 -59.74 -16.99
C ASN A 552 47.03 -60.33 -17.82
N ALA A 553 46.77 -61.62 -17.60
CA ALA A 553 45.72 -62.38 -18.27
C ALA A 553 44.29 -61.79 -18.15
N THR A 554 43.97 -61.03 -17.11
CA THR A 554 42.63 -60.40 -16.97
C THR A 554 42.58 -59.00 -17.57
N GLY A 555 43.74 -58.36 -17.73
CA GLY A 555 43.90 -57.00 -18.26
C GLY A 555 43.55 -55.90 -17.27
N VAL A 556 43.86 -54.67 -17.67
CA VAL A 556 43.52 -53.43 -16.96
C VAL A 556 42.49 -52.65 -17.77
N SER A 557 41.67 -51.83 -17.11
CA SER A 557 40.61 -51.06 -17.78
C SER A 557 40.70 -49.57 -17.49
N SER A 558 40.54 -48.77 -18.54
CA SER A 558 40.28 -47.32 -18.48
C SER A 558 38.81 -47.07 -18.84
N SER A 559 38.12 -46.15 -18.15
CA SER A 559 36.67 -45.95 -18.30
C SER A 559 36.31 -44.56 -18.83
N ILE A 560 35.27 -44.47 -19.66
CA ILE A 560 34.61 -43.24 -20.09
C ILE A 560 33.13 -43.34 -19.70
N ALA A 561 32.62 -42.35 -18.97
CA ALA A 561 31.19 -42.25 -18.65
C ALA A 561 30.49 -41.38 -19.70
N VAL A 562 29.44 -41.92 -20.32
CA VAL A 562 28.56 -41.21 -21.26
C VAL A 562 27.20 -41.03 -20.60
N SER A 563 26.76 -39.78 -20.44
CA SER A 563 25.50 -39.44 -19.77
C SER A 563 24.63 -38.49 -20.59
N GLY A 564 23.31 -38.53 -20.38
CA GLY A 564 22.36 -37.58 -20.97
C GLY A 564 22.14 -37.75 -22.47
N ARG A 565 22.34 -38.98 -22.94
CA ARG A 565 22.08 -39.42 -24.30
C ARG A 565 20.96 -40.47 -24.29
N SER A 566 20.18 -40.55 -25.35
CA SER A 566 19.08 -41.51 -25.48
C SER A 566 19.29 -42.43 -26.68
N GLY A 567 18.86 -43.69 -26.56
CA GLY A 567 18.95 -44.70 -27.62
C GLY A 567 20.26 -45.47 -27.62
N ASN A 568 20.47 -46.22 -28.70
CA ASN A 568 21.66 -47.04 -28.89
C ASN A 568 22.78 -46.26 -29.59
N ALA A 569 24.01 -46.79 -29.50
CA ALA A 569 25.15 -46.26 -30.22
C ALA A 569 24.99 -46.44 -31.75
N PRO A 570 25.74 -45.74 -32.61
CA PRO A 570 25.62 -45.94 -34.05
C PRO A 570 26.37 -47.20 -34.51
N SER A 571 26.09 -47.63 -35.75
CA SER A 571 26.79 -48.76 -36.38
C SER A 571 28.19 -48.43 -36.89
N ASN A 572 28.63 -47.16 -36.77
CA ASN A 572 29.91 -46.66 -37.24
C ASN A 572 30.69 -45.90 -36.15
N ALA A 573 30.49 -46.24 -34.88
CA ALA A 573 31.20 -45.61 -33.77
C ALA A 573 32.72 -45.79 -33.93
N SER A 574 33.49 -44.74 -33.68
CA SER A 574 34.95 -44.75 -33.83
C SER A 574 35.64 -44.75 -32.47
N VAL A 575 36.49 -45.73 -32.21
CA VAL A 575 37.32 -45.82 -31.01
C VAL A 575 38.76 -45.51 -31.38
N SER A 576 39.29 -44.39 -30.92
CA SER A 576 40.71 -44.06 -31.11
C SER A 576 41.49 -44.40 -29.86
N VAL A 577 42.60 -45.12 -30.02
CA VAL A 577 43.45 -45.55 -28.89
C VAL A 577 44.89 -45.11 -29.13
N ASN A 578 45.57 -44.80 -28.05
CA ASN A 578 47.01 -44.65 -27.96
C ASN A 578 47.49 -45.49 -26.76
N ILE A 579 48.07 -46.65 -27.03
CA ILE A 579 48.59 -47.55 -26.00
C ILE A 579 50.09 -47.69 -26.23
N VAL A 580 50.87 -47.34 -25.22
CA VAL A 580 52.33 -47.46 -25.27
C VAL A 580 52.72 -48.84 -24.77
N HIS A 581 53.37 -49.63 -25.61
CA HIS A 581 53.85 -50.98 -25.28
C HIS A 581 55.04 -51.37 -26.17
N PRO A 582 56.13 -51.95 -25.63
CA PRO A 582 57.30 -52.35 -26.41
C PRO A 582 56.99 -53.38 -27.50
N TYR A 583 56.01 -54.25 -27.26
CA TYR A 583 55.66 -55.30 -28.22
C TYR A 583 54.13 -55.42 -28.36
N LYS A 584 53.56 -54.85 -29.42
CA LYS A 584 52.09 -54.83 -29.58
C LYS A 584 51.47 -56.21 -29.81
N GLY A 585 52.27 -57.18 -30.26
CA GLY A 585 51.86 -58.57 -30.45
C GLY A 585 51.46 -59.27 -29.15
N ASP A 586 51.75 -58.67 -28.00
CA ASP A 586 51.39 -59.25 -26.71
C ASP A 586 49.99 -58.89 -26.24
N LEU A 587 49.46 -57.79 -26.76
CA LEU A 587 48.23 -57.18 -26.26
C LEU A 587 46.97 -57.78 -26.90
N ILE A 588 45.96 -57.98 -26.07
CA ILE A 588 44.55 -58.02 -26.45
C ILE A 588 43.92 -56.71 -25.97
N VAL A 589 43.30 -55.97 -26.88
CA VAL A 589 42.61 -54.71 -26.57
C VAL A 589 41.15 -54.84 -26.94
N ASP A 590 40.27 -54.64 -25.96
CA ASP A 590 38.82 -54.75 -26.12
C ASP A 590 38.13 -53.46 -25.69
N LEU A 591 37.10 -53.05 -26.43
CA LEU A 591 36.08 -52.14 -25.95
C LEU A 591 34.99 -52.96 -25.24
N ILE A 592 34.59 -52.53 -24.05
CA ILE A 592 33.49 -53.11 -23.28
C ILE A 592 32.36 -52.08 -23.20
N ALA A 593 31.20 -52.46 -23.71
CA ALA A 593 29.99 -51.64 -23.69
C ALA A 593 29.33 -51.61 -22.30
N PRO A 594 28.41 -50.67 -22.02
CA PRO A 594 27.81 -50.53 -20.70
C PRO A 594 27.00 -51.74 -20.24
N ASP A 595 26.50 -52.55 -21.16
CA ASP A 595 25.78 -53.80 -20.88
C ASP A 595 26.75 -54.99 -20.60
N GLY A 596 28.05 -54.80 -20.81
CA GLY A 596 29.10 -55.82 -20.67
C GLY A 596 29.54 -56.49 -21.98
N SER A 597 28.93 -56.19 -23.12
CA SER A 597 29.30 -56.71 -24.44
C SER A 597 30.74 -56.31 -24.82
N VAL A 598 31.49 -57.24 -25.40
CA VAL A 598 32.93 -57.10 -25.66
C VAL A 598 33.23 -57.05 -27.15
N TYR A 599 33.95 -56.01 -27.57
CA TYR A 599 34.34 -55.75 -28.95
C TYR A 599 35.85 -55.70 -29.06
N ASN A 600 36.44 -56.72 -29.68
CA ASN A 600 37.89 -56.76 -29.86
C ASN A 600 38.36 -55.70 -30.86
N LEU A 601 39.30 -54.84 -30.43
CA LEU A 601 39.95 -53.82 -31.26
C LEU A 601 41.29 -54.33 -31.80
N HIS A 602 42.05 -55.05 -30.96
CA HIS A 602 43.35 -55.61 -31.29
C HIS A 602 43.50 -56.99 -30.65
N ASN A 603 44.05 -57.96 -31.38
CA ASN A 603 44.24 -59.31 -30.90
C ASN A 603 45.61 -59.85 -31.33
N ARG A 604 46.64 -59.52 -30.55
CA ARG A 604 47.99 -60.08 -30.65
C ARG A 604 48.56 -60.09 -32.07
N SER A 605 48.19 -59.10 -32.88
CA SER A 605 48.58 -59.00 -34.28
C SER A 605 49.75 -58.02 -34.46
N GLY A 606 50.60 -58.28 -35.44
CA GLY A 606 51.87 -57.56 -35.62
C GLY A 606 53.03 -58.15 -34.80
N GLY A 607 54.25 -57.94 -35.30
CA GLY A 607 55.50 -58.44 -34.69
C GLY A 607 56.14 -57.40 -33.76
N SER A 608 57.43 -57.14 -33.94
CA SER A 608 58.26 -56.22 -33.15
C SER A 608 57.97 -54.73 -33.35
N ALA A 609 56.72 -54.37 -33.65
CA ALA A 609 56.32 -52.97 -33.74
C ALA A 609 55.83 -52.50 -32.38
N ASP A 610 56.30 -51.32 -31.98
CA ASP A 610 55.92 -50.68 -30.73
C ASP A 610 54.50 -50.11 -30.84
N ASN A 611 53.73 -50.19 -29.75
CA ASN A 611 52.45 -49.52 -29.51
C ASN A 611 51.20 -50.05 -30.28
N VAL A 612 50.03 -49.86 -29.67
CA VAL A 612 48.73 -49.98 -30.34
C VAL A 612 48.13 -48.59 -30.45
N THR A 613 48.29 -47.96 -31.61
CA THR A 613 47.79 -46.61 -31.88
C THR A 613 46.97 -46.61 -33.18
N GLY A 614 45.78 -46.04 -33.16
CA GLY A 614 44.91 -45.94 -34.33
C GLY A 614 43.43 -45.79 -33.98
N SER A 615 42.59 -45.72 -35.01
CA SER A 615 41.13 -45.61 -34.88
C SER A 615 40.46 -46.88 -35.40
N PHE A 616 39.48 -47.38 -34.64
CA PHE A 616 38.77 -48.62 -34.89
C PHE A 616 37.28 -48.34 -34.98
N THR A 617 36.68 -48.60 -36.15
CA THR A 617 35.22 -48.48 -36.33
C THR A 617 34.53 -49.76 -35.85
N LYS A 618 33.49 -49.62 -35.02
CA LYS A 618 32.66 -50.72 -34.53
C LYS A 618 31.18 -50.44 -34.71
N ASP A 619 30.45 -51.49 -35.07
CA ASP A 619 29.00 -51.49 -35.00
C ASP A 619 28.58 -51.71 -33.55
N LEU A 620 28.08 -50.64 -32.93
CA LEU A 620 27.59 -50.62 -31.56
C LEU A 620 26.08 -50.37 -31.53
N SER A 621 25.37 -50.62 -32.63
CA SER A 621 23.94 -50.29 -32.75
C SER A 621 23.00 -51.11 -31.86
N SER A 622 23.49 -52.20 -31.29
CA SER A 622 22.83 -52.97 -30.23
C SER A 622 23.00 -52.37 -28.83
N GLU A 623 23.99 -51.50 -28.65
CA GLU A 623 24.49 -51.12 -27.33
C GLU A 623 23.86 -49.83 -26.82
N PRO A 624 23.51 -49.74 -25.52
CA PRO A 624 23.04 -48.49 -24.93
C PRO A 624 24.16 -47.43 -25.02
N LEU A 625 23.86 -46.29 -25.67
CA LEU A 625 24.85 -45.23 -25.83
C LEU A 625 25.22 -44.59 -24.48
N ASN A 626 24.23 -44.48 -23.59
CA ASN A 626 24.37 -43.94 -22.25
C ASN A 626 24.84 -45.02 -21.26
N GLY A 627 25.99 -44.79 -20.62
CA GLY A 627 26.57 -45.71 -19.65
C GLY A 627 28.09 -45.60 -19.55
N THR A 628 28.72 -46.55 -18.84
CA THR A 628 30.19 -46.58 -18.70
C THR A 628 30.79 -47.51 -19.76
N TRP A 629 31.55 -46.92 -20.68
CA TRP A 629 32.35 -47.62 -21.68
C TRP A 629 33.74 -47.87 -21.12
N LYS A 630 34.33 -49.04 -21.35
CA LYS A 630 35.68 -49.37 -20.87
C LYS A 630 36.58 -49.81 -22.01
N LEU A 631 37.81 -49.31 -22.03
CA LEU A 631 38.89 -49.88 -22.84
C LEU A 631 39.71 -50.80 -21.95
N ARG A 632 39.71 -52.09 -22.27
CA ARG A 632 40.49 -53.11 -21.56
C ARG A 632 41.72 -53.48 -22.39
N ALA A 633 42.91 -53.34 -21.81
CA ALA A 633 44.16 -53.80 -22.41
C ALA A 633 44.75 -54.92 -21.55
N ALA A 634 45.06 -56.05 -22.18
CA ALA A 634 45.44 -57.26 -21.50
C ALA A 634 46.70 -57.83 -22.14
N ASP A 635 47.79 -57.86 -21.38
CA ASP A 635 49.03 -58.49 -21.79
C ASP A 635 48.92 -60.02 -21.62
N ARG A 636 49.46 -60.75 -22.59
CA ARG A 636 49.39 -62.21 -22.70
C ARG A 636 50.75 -62.84 -22.95
N ALA A 637 51.83 -62.06 -22.87
CA ALA A 637 53.20 -62.58 -22.87
C ALA A 637 53.95 -62.06 -21.64
N SER A 638 55.16 -62.57 -21.45
CA SER A 638 56.07 -62.14 -20.38
C SER A 638 57.13 -61.18 -20.91
N GLN A 639 57.67 -60.31 -20.04
CA GLN A 639 58.84 -59.42 -20.20
C GLN A 639 58.55 -57.97 -20.57
N ASP A 640 57.32 -57.64 -20.96
CA ASP A 640 56.97 -56.31 -21.42
C ASP A 640 55.92 -55.67 -20.50
N ILE A 641 56.00 -54.35 -20.32
CA ILE A 641 54.99 -53.56 -19.62
C ILE A 641 54.61 -52.38 -20.47
N GLY A 642 53.43 -51.81 -20.24
CA GLY A 642 53.01 -50.62 -20.97
C GLY A 642 52.00 -49.78 -20.21
N ARG A 643 51.30 -48.94 -20.96
CA ARG A 643 50.16 -48.18 -20.44
C ARG A 643 49.15 -47.87 -21.53
N ILE A 644 47.88 -47.82 -21.15
CA ILE A 644 46.89 -47.07 -21.91
C ILE A 644 47.20 -45.60 -21.65
N ASP A 645 47.64 -44.87 -22.68
CA ASP A 645 48.05 -43.47 -22.55
C ASP A 645 46.83 -42.56 -22.75
N THR A 646 46.17 -42.66 -23.91
CA THR A 646 44.90 -41.96 -24.17
C THR A 646 43.97 -42.82 -25.01
N TRP A 647 42.66 -42.63 -24.85
CA TRP A 647 41.68 -43.17 -25.79
C TRP A 647 40.42 -42.31 -25.84
N SER A 648 39.71 -42.39 -26.96
CA SER A 648 38.44 -41.71 -27.15
C SER A 648 37.44 -42.61 -27.87
N ILE A 649 36.16 -42.38 -27.63
CA ILE A 649 35.05 -42.97 -28.37
C ILE A 649 34.17 -41.87 -28.96
N THR A 650 33.89 -41.97 -30.25
CA THR A 650 33.01 -41.06 -31.00
C THR A 650 31.76 -41.81 -31.42
N PHE A 651 30.59 -41.32 -31.00
CA PHE A 651 29.27 -41.80 -31.40
C PHE A 651 28.57 -40.81 -32.32
#